data_AF-A0A8H4KHG9-F1
#
_entry.id   AF-A0A8H4KHG9-F1
#
_cell.length_a   1.000
_cell.length_b   1.000
_cell.length_c   1.000
_cell.angle_alpha   90.00
_cell.angle_beta   90.00
_cell.angle_gamma   90.00
#
_symmetry.space_group_name_H-M   'P 1'
#
loop_
_entity.id
_entity.type
_entity.pdbx_description
1 polymer ?
#
loop_
_entity_poly.entity_id
_entity_poly.type
_entity_poly.pdbx_seq_one_letter_code
_entity_poly.pdbx_strand_id
1 'polypeptide(L)'
;MAPKYKDKDTGVVLSFNGSLVSWAHTAVAYTAFFSALVVGVYLHYHKIVQNEFYGYPQEWFPSVSATIGDRYPERSFFMIFIAITSGPRFALVGLWYLLTRKPGQKLPTFVAIMGLLRTLTCGGWAYITSTDDHDWHDILMISYIVATLPWTTGCIALSPANPQAIKYRKYLASAFFGTLVPLIYFFIQHKVHRVAGAYTTYAFFEWALIIFDVAFDAVTALDFSTFAIEVRDIKGASKGENLSSIPSAVLEKEKEKATGGVFAVRFSWPEALDIAAEVYHGYVFWTILTSLGLVVWYFPLWYMGISGYEVLVMTTISPFILASRAARSLVVNNLRAVHILSLAGIAAYLVEEPSYRLFTVGFGVFMSCLGWAGTLFAESVHEGRLESKILGWMIGLILSSTAKFAWWTNNPIWPIMHAANGGWNNTGLVLGILAALRFTRRAPLTAGLAPSPAKNSSSFLASLGLAGLFFGLHSLLSDTSTMILWGWEGYPIRGPYFSTHGWLTVLAMSLGLFSGVWQPRLASSWGVYIIGTVGAMFLTFFSHWPSYYGALTLATYLMAYSVPILTHAAKTDPTTTFGNGFLIYNFLVLFHVWVVAYAFVPGGALVREHTDWIMYTMMTCIGAGVYGVNASGPQRQPSKRASPVQQRKYFGVSTILINILFLISAFQRFPNNNYQPYHGKDRILTAGIWTIHFSFDNDMWASEYRMRDLIKELEIDVIGLLESDNQRIIMGNRDATQFLAEDLGMYVDYGPGPNKHTWGAALLSKFPIVNSTHHLLPSPVGELAPAIHATLDVYGQLVDVFVFHSGQEEDPEDRRLQSLYLADLMGSTPRPAFLLSYLVTKPKEGNYNTYVSERSGMKDVDPSDWDRWCEYILFKRLKRVGYARVSRSSITDTELQVAKFKIPESKEEIAKLEAQTDKERNRRVKEEEVPEGWRFPAMFRGEGVREHRYHVFDEPRYFN
;
A
#
# COMPACT_ATOMS: atom_id res chain seq x y z
N MET A 1 1.05 -64.79 43.81
CA MET A 1 0.32 -64.56 42.54
C MET A 1 0.06 -63.07 42.43
N ALA A 2 0.56 -62.42 41.37
CA ALA A 2 0.29 -61.02 41.07
C ALA A 2 -0.94 -60.91 40.17
N PRO A 3 -1.82 -59.91 40.34
CA PRO A 3 -2.53 -59.33 39.22
C PRO A 3 -1.65 -58.24 38.60
N LYS A 4 -1.12 -58.52 37.40
CA LYS A 4 -0.55 -57.53 36.48
C LYS A 4 -1.70 -56.75 35.85
N TYR A 5 -1.99 -55.57 36.36
CA TYR A 5 -2.52 -54.47 35.55
C TYR A 5 -1.68 -53.23 35.87
N LYS A 6 -0.68 -52.99 35.02
CA LYS A 6 -0.10 -51.65 34.87
C LYS A 6 -1.21 -50.81 34.25
N ASP A 7 -1.82 -49.91 35.03
CA ASP A 7 -2.60 -48.82 34.47
C ASP A 7 -1.70 -48.07 33.49
N LYS A 8 -1.94 -48.28 32.20
CA LYS A 8 -1.37 -47.45 31.14
C LYS A 8 -1.96 -46.04 31.32
N ASP A 9 -1.14 -45.02 31.07
CA ASP A 9 -1.48 -43.59 31.00
C ASP A 9 -2.56 -43.28 29.92
N THR A 10 -3.76 -43.83 30.08
CA THR A 10 -4.87 -43.64 29.15
C THR A 10 -5.56 -42.33 29.47
N GLY A 11 -5.14 -41.26 28.78
CA GLY A 11 -5.91 -40.02 28.68
C GLY A 11 -5.20 -38.76 29.17
N VAL A 12 -3.98 -38.83 29.70
CA VAL A 12 -3.21 -37.62 30.05
C VAL A 12 -2.77 -36.91 28.76
N VAL A 13 -3.22 -35.67 28.55
CA VAL A 13 -2.88 -34.80 27.41
C VAL A 13 -1.63 -33.97 27.72
N LEU A 14 -1.51 -33.52 28.96
CA LEU A 14 -0.40 -32.71 29.43
C LEU A 14 -0.19 -33.01 30.92
N SER A 15 1.06 -33.23 31.33
CA SER A 15 1.45 -33.35 32.74
C SER A 15 2.69 -32.50 32.98
N PHE A 16 2.66 -31.65 34.00
CA PHE A 16 3.81 -30.84 34.42
C PHE A 16 3.82 -30.64 35.93
N ASN A 17 5.00 -30.35 36.48
CA ASN A 17 5.18 -30.15 37.92
C ASN A 17 4.57 -28.81 38.37
N GLY A 18 3.89 -28.77 39.52
CA GLY A 18 3.26 -27.56 40.05
C GLY A 18 4.22 -26.38 40.27
N SER A 19 5.52 -26.64 40.50
CA SER A 19 6.54 -25.59 40.63
C SER A 19 6.66 -24.70 39.40
N LEU A 20 6.30 -25.18 38.20
CA LEU A 20 6.31 -24.38 36.98
C LEU A 20 5.37 -23.18 37.06
N VAL A 21 4.25 -23.29 37.80
CA VAL A 21 3.32 -22.18 38.01
C VAL A 21 3.97 -21.06 38.82
N SER A 22 4.72 -21.43 39.87
CA SER A 22 5.46 -20.47 40.70
C SER A 22 6.60 -19.81 39.92
N TRP A 23 7.33 -20.57 39.11
CA TRP A 23 8.38 -20.03 38.24
C TRP A 23 7.82 -19.13 37.14
N ALA A 24 6.71 -19.50 36.51
CA ALA A 24 6.04 -18.68 35.50
C ALA A 24 5.54 -17.35 36.09
N HIS A 25 4.91 -17.39 37.27
CA HIS A 25 4.53 -16.17 37.99
C HIS A 25 5.75 -15.27 38.25
N THR A 26 6.80 -15.83 38.83
CA THR A 26 8.01 -15.09 39.24
C THR A 26 8.73 -14.47 38.04
N ALA A 27 8.94 -15.25 36.97
CA ALA A 27 9.65 -14.79 35.79
C ALA A 27 8.90 -13.68 35.06
N VAL A 28 7.59 -13.85 34.85
CA VAL A 28 6.78 -12.86 34.14
C VAL A 28 6.58 -11.60 35.00
N ALA A 29 6.36 -11.74 36.30
CA ALA A 29 6.24 -10.61 37.23
C ALA A 29 7.51 -9.75 37.23
N TYR A 30 8.69 -10.35 37.38
CA TYR A 30 9.95 -9.61 37.29
C TYR A 30 10.19 -9.00 35.91
N THR A 31 9.84 -9.72 34.84
CA THR A 31 9.93 -9.17 33.47
C THR A 31 9.08 -7.91 33.33
N ALA A 32 7.90 -7.85 33.94
CA ALA A 32 7.05 -6.66 33.90
C ALA A 32 7.76 -5.42 34.46
N PHE A 33 8.31 -5.51 35.66
CA PHE A 33 8.97 -4.38 36.31
C PHE A 33 10.32 -4.02 35.67
N PHE A 34 11.17 -5.02 35.37
CA PHE A 34 12.50 -4.75 34.81
C PHE A 34 12.45 -4.30 33.35
N SER A 35 11.53 -4.81 32.53
CA SER A 35 11.39 -4.33 31.15
C SER A 35 10.90 -2.88 31.11
N ALA A 36 9.95 -2.51 31.98
CA ALA A 36 9.51 -1.13 32.12
C ALA A 36 10.65 -0.21 32.56
N LEU A 37 11.48 -0.64 33.53
CA LEU A 37 12.66 0.12 33.95
C LEU A 37 13.68 0.29 32.82
N VAL A 38 14.02 -0.76 32.09
CA VAL A 38 14.99 -0.70 30.98
C VAL A 38 14.50 0.23 29.87
N VAL A 39 13.24 0.08 29.45
CA VAL A 39 12.63 0.92 28.40
C VAL A 39 12.50 2.37 28.86
N GLY A 40 12.05 2.59 30.10
CA GLY A 40 11.91 3.93 30.68
C GLY A 40 13.24 4.65 30.85
N VAL A 41 14.29 3.97 31.30
CA VAL A 41 15.64 4.55 31.37
C VAL A 41 16.20 4.82 29.97
N TYR A 42 15.93 3.97 28.97
CA TYR A 42 16.41 4.18 27.60
C TYR A 42 15.73 5.37 26.89
N LEU A 43 14.42 5.56 27.09
CA LEU A 43 13.63 6.55 26.35
C LEU A 43 13.34 7.83 27.14
N HIS A 44 13.13 7.73 28.45
CA HIS A 44 12.54 8.78 29.27
C HIS A 44 13.29 9.07 30.58
N TYR A 45 14.58 8.72 30.69
CA TYR A 45 15.38 8.85 31.92
C TYR A 45 15.14 10.12 32.73
N HIS A 46 15.37 11.31 32.15
CA HIS A 46 15.22 12.59 32.86
C HIS A 46 13.80 12.86 33.34
N LYS A 47 12.79 12.28 32.68
CA LYS A 47 11.38 12.47 33.02
C LYS A 47 10.94 11.55 34.16
N ILE A 48 11.45 10.32 34.22
CA ILE A 48 11.04 9.33 35.24
C ILE A 48 11.80 9.46 36.56
N VAL A 49 12.95 10.14 36.59
CA VAL A 49 13.69 10.45 37.82
C VAL A 49 13.26 11.75 38.47
N GLN A 50 12.39 12.53 37.81
CA GLN A 50 11.94 13.82 38.31
C GLN A 50 10.78 13.64 39.31
N ASN A 51 10.85 14.35 40.44
CA ASN A 51 9.73 14.49 41.38
C ASN A 51 9.14 15.92 41.33
N GLU A 52 8.20 16.22 42.22
CA GLU A 52 7.51 17.52 42.29
C GLU A 52 8.43 18.72 42.55
N PHE A 53 9.62 18.51 43.14
CA PHE A 53 10.51 19.57 43.61
C PHE A 53 11.90 19.54 42.97
N TYR A 54 12.42 18.36 42.62
CA TYR A 54 13.78 18.13 42.15
C TYR A 54 13.80 17.16 40.96
N GLY A 55 14.83 17.29 40.12
CA GLY A 55 15.14 16.35 39.05
C GLY A 55 16.63 16.02 39.03
N TYR A 56 17.12 15.49 37.91
CA TYR A 56 18.54 15.24 37.74
C TYR A 56 19.35 16.55 37.82
N PRO A 57 20.49 16.61 38.55
CA PRO A 57 21.26 15.50 39.12
C PRO A 57 20.94 15.12 40.58
N GLN A 58 20.07 15.87 41.27
CA GLN A 58 19.76 15.59 42.68
C GLN A 58 18.99 14.28 42.84
N GLU A 59 18.07 14.00 41.91
CA GLU A 59 17.36 12.73 41.80
C GLU A 59 17.81 11.99 40.55
N TRP A 60 18.25 10.74 40.72
CA TRP A 60 18.93 9.99 39.66
C TRP A 60 18.47 8.55 39.51
N PHE A 61 17.59 8.05 40.40
CA PHE A 61 16.96 6.74 40.27
C PHE A 61 15.42 6.86 40.34
N PRO A 62 14.67 6.28 39.39
CA PRO A 62 13.22 6.47 39.31
C PRO A 62 12.47 5.59 40.30
N SER A 63 11.34 6.10 40.82
CA SER A 63 10.44 5.31 41.66
C SER A 63 9.66 4.29 40.83
N VAL A 64 9.07 3.30 41.50
CA VAL A 64 8.29 2.23 40.83
C VAL A 64 7.10 2.84 40.10
N SER A 65 6.34 3.72 40.76
CA SER A 65 5.16 4.37 40.18
C SER A 65 5.49 5.19 38.93
N ALA A 66 6.57 5.99 38.96
CA ALA A 66 7.01 6.78 37.80
C ALA A 66 7.44 5.89 36.61
N THR A 67 8.06 4.74 36.91
CA THR A 67 8.56 3.80 35.90
C THR A 67 7.45 3.07 35.15
N ILE A 68 6.33 2.77 35.83
CA ILE A 68 5.26 1.92 35.28
C ILE A 68 3.99 2.67 34.91
N GLY A 69 3.81 3.91 35.39
CA GLY A 69 2.57 4.68 35.25
C GLY A 69 2.64 5.82 34.24
N ASP A 70 3.76 6.51 34.12
CA ASP A 70 3.74 7.88 33.60
C ASP A 70 3.79 7.99 32.08
N ARG A 71 4.39 7.02 31.38
CA ARG A 71 4.84 7.23 29.99
C ARG A 71 4.69 5.98 29.11
N TYR A 72 4.38 6.25 27.84
CA TYR A 72 4.42 5.26 26.75
C TYR A 72 5.81 5.28 26.10
N PRO A 73 6.45 4.13 25.79
CA PRO A 73 5.87 2.78 25.80
C PRO A 73 6.12 1.93 27.06
N GLU A 74 6.93 2.35 28.04
CA GLU A 74 7.29 1.56 29.22
C GLU A 74 6.08 1.11 30.06
N ARG A 75 5.07 1.97 30.22
CA ARG A 75 3.77 1.63 30.83
C ARG A 75 3.11 0.45 30.12
N SER A 76 3.11 0.44 28.79
CA SER A 76 2.50 -0.64 28.00
C SER A 76 3.25 -1.96 28.18
N PHE A 77 4.58 -1.93 28.25
CA PHE A 77 5.38 -3.12 28.57
C PHE A 77 5.02 -3.69 29.94
N PHE A 78 4.96 -2.85 30.98
CA PHE A 78 4.51 -3.26 32.32
C PHE A 78 3.11 -3.89 32.28
N MET A 79 2.12 -3.18 31.72
CA MET A 79 0.73 -3.62 31.68
C MET A 79 0.54 -4.94 30.93
N ILE A 80 1.25 -5.16 29.82
CA ILE A 80 1.19 -6.41 29.06
C ILE A 80 1.71 -7.58 29.91
N PHE A 81 2.89 -7.42 30.52
CA PHE A 81 3.47 -8.50 31.32
C PHE A 81 2.71 -8.73 32.64
N ILE A 82 2.13 -7.70 33.25
CA ILE A 82 1.20 -7.88 34.38
C ILE A 82 -0.07 -8.61 33.95
N ALA A 83 -0.62 -8.33 32.76
CA ALA A 83 -1.74 -9.09 32.19
C ALA A 83 -1.40 -10.58 32.11
N ILE A 84 -0.21 -10.90 31.57
CA ILE A 84 0.27 -12.28 31.43
C ILE A 84 0.50 -12.92 32.81
N THR A 85 1.00 -12.15 33.79
CA THR A 85 1.23 -12.61 35.17
C THR A 85 -0.07 -13.02 35.87
N SER A 86 -1.23 -12.45 35.49
CA SER A 86 -2.52 -12.75 36.11
C SER A 86 -2.85 -14.25 36.14
N GLY A 87 -2.65 -14.97 35.02
CA GLY A 87 -2.92 -16.40 34.90
C GLY A 87 -2.11 -17.24 35.91
N PRO A 88 -0.77 -17.19 35.87
CA PRO A 88 0.08 -17.84 36.87
C PRO A 88 -0.20 -17.41 38.30
N ARG A 89 -0.57 -16.15 38.55
CA ARG A 89 -0.87 -15.64 39.90
C ARG A 89 -2.13 -16.24 40.49
N PHE A 90 -3.23 -16.27 39.73
CA PHE A 90 -4.47 -16.93 40.17
C PHE A 90 -4.26 -18.44 40.35
N ALA A 91 -3.49 -19.07 39.46
CA ALA A 91 -3.12 -20.48 39.60
C ALA A 91 -2.30 -20.72 40.87
N LEU A 92 -1.33 -19.86 41.19
CA LEU A 92 -0.54 -19.94 42.43
C LEU A 92 -1.44 -19.88 43.68
N VAL A 93 -2.37 -18.93 43.75
CA VAL A 93 -3.33 -18.84 44.87
C VAL A 93 -4.21 -20.08 44.97
N GLY A 94 -4.72 -20.57 43.83
CA GLY A 94 -5.55 -21.78 43.77
C GLY A 94 -4.81 -23.04 44.21
N LEU A 95 -3.59 -23.23 43.73
CA LEU A 95 -2.73 -24.36 44.12
C LEU A 95 -2.35 -24.29 45.59
N TRP A 96 -2.09 -23.10 46.12
CA TRP A 96 -1.83 -22.91 47.55
C TRP A 96 -3.03 -23.31 48.41
N TYR A 97 -4.25 -22.93 47.99
CA TYR A 97 -5.47 -23.37 48.65
C TYR A 97 -5.64 -24.89 48.62
N LEU A 98 -5.44 -25.51 47.45
CA LEU A 98 -5.57 -26.97 47.29
C LEU A 98 -4.57 -27.73 48.15
N LEU A 99 -3.33 -27.25 48.24
CA LEU A 99 -2.28 -27.85 49.05
C LEU A 99 -2.60 -27.79 50.56
N THR A 100 -3.20 -26.68 51.02
CA THR A 100 -3.39 -26.40 52.45
C THR A 100 -4.77 -26.77 52.99
N ARG A 101 -5.74 -27.08 52.11
CA ARG A 101 -7.11 -27.45 52.48
C ARG A 101 -7.14 -28.74 53.30
N LYS A 102 -7.69 -28.66 54.52
CA LYS A 102 -7.99 -29.81 55.38
C LYS A 102 -9.47 -29.80 55.82
N PRO A 103 -10.13 -30.97 55.93
CA PRO A 103 -11.51 -31.03 56.43
C PRO A 103 -11.66 -30.34 57.80
N GLY A 104 -12.67 -29.49 57.97
CA GLY A 104 -12.97 -28.80 59.23
C GLY A 104 -12.15 -27.54 59.54
N GLN A 105 -11.14 -27.16 58.72
CA GLN A 105 -10.34 -25.96 58.93
C GLN A 105 -10.79 -24.79 58.03
N LYS A 106 -11.00 -23.60 58.62
CA LYS A 106 -11.41 -22.38 57.88
C LYS A 106 -10.25 -21.47 57.46
N LEU A 107 -9.06 -21.64 58.07
CA LEU A 107 -7.90 -20.78 57.82
C LEU A 107 -7.40 -20.85 56.35
N PRO A 108 -7.30 -22.02 55.68
CA PRO A 108 -6.93 -22.09 54.26
C PRO A 108 -7.86 -21.29 53.34
N THR A 109 -9.17 -21.34 53.60
CA THR A 109 -10.18 -20.59 52.84
C THR A 109 -10.02 -19.09 53.04
N PHE A 110 -9.79 -18.63 54.28
CA PHE A 110 -9.53 -17.21 54.56
C PHE A 110 -8.28 -16.70 53.84
N VAL A 111 -7.18 -17.46 53.90
CA VAL A 111 -5.92 -17.12 53.22
C VAL A 111 -6.10 -17.05 51.70
N ALA A 112 -6.85 -18.00 51.11
CA ALA A 112 -7.16 -17.99 49.69
C ALA A 112 -7.97 -16.73 49.29
N ILE A 113 -8.97 -16.34 50.07
CA ILE A 113 -9.75 -15.10 49.83
C ILE A 113 -8.83 -13.87 49.89
N MET A 114 -7.93 -13.80 50.85
CA MET A 114 -6.96 -12.69 50.96
C MET A 114 -5.97 -12.68 49.79
N GLY A 115 -5.53 -13.84 49.31
CA GLY A 115 -4.70 -13.96 48.10
C GLY A 115 -5.43 -13.51 46.82
N LEU A 116 -6.73 -13.81 46.70
CA LEU A 116 -7.56 -13.32 45.61
C LEU A 116 -7.76 -11.81 45.68
N LEU A 117 -8.06 -11.26 46.87
CA LEU A 117 -8.20 -9.82 47.08
C LEU A 117 -6.89 -9.08 46.76
N ARG A 118 -5.75 -9.60 47.20
CA ARG A 118 -4.41 -9.12 46.84
C ARG A 118 -4.18 -9.16 45.33
N THR A 119 -4.60 -10.21 44.65
CA THR A 119 -4.43 -10.33 43.19
C THR A 119 -5.29 -9.31 42.42
N LEU A 120 -6.54 -9.12 42.84
CA LEU A 120 -7.46 -8.16 42.20
C LEU A 120 -7.04 -6.71 42.43
N THR A 121 -6.65 -6.37 43.67
CA THR A 121 -6.15 -5.03 44.01
C THR A 121 -4.84 -4.72 43.29
N CYS A 122 -3.98 -5.73 43.04
CA CYS A 122 -2.80 -5.58 42.19
C CYS A 122 -3.14 -5.20 40.75
N GLY A 123 -4.11 -5.88 40.13
CA GLY A 123 -4.60 -5.51 38.81
C GLY A 123 -5.19 -4.09 38.82
N GLY A 124 -5.92 -3.75 39.89
CA GLY A 124 -6.47 -2.42 40.10
C GLY A 124 -5.42 -1.30 39.99
N TRP A 125 -4.40 -1.29 40.86
CA TRP A 125 -3.39 -0.23 40.84
C TRP A 125 -2.43 -0.32 39.64
N ALA A 126 -2.29 -1.50 39.02
CA ALA A 126 -1.45 -1.67 37.83
C ALA A 126 -2.10 -1.09 36.55
N TYR A 127 -3.43 -1.07 36.44
CA TYR A 127 -4.15 -0.53 35.28
C TYR A 127 -4.73 0.87 35.50
N ILE A 128 -5.09 1.20 36.74
CA ILE A 128 -5.44 2.56 37.16
C ILE A 128 -4.15 3.18 37.71
N THR A 129 -3.41 3.87 36.85
CA THR A 129 -2.11 4.44 37.22
C THR A 129 -2.29 5.72 38.02
N SER A 130 -1.26 6.11 38.78
CA SER A 130 -1.23 7.37 39.54
C SER A 130 -1.42 8.61 38.64
N THR A 131 -1.10 8.52 37.35
CA THR A 131 -1.36 9.58 36.37
C THR A 131 -2.80 9.63 35.86
N ASP A 132 -3.52 8.50 35.88
CA ASP A 132 -4.90 8.45 35.39
C ASP A 132 -5.90 8.87 36.50
N ASP A 133 -5.73 8.32 37.70
CA ASP A 133 -6.56 8.64 38.88
C ASP A 133 -5.77 8.31 40.16
N HIS A 134 -5.25 9.36 40.80
CA HIS A 134 -4.39 9.25 41.98
C HIS A 134 -5.11 8.62 43.18
N ASP A 135 -6.38 8.95 43.40
CA ASP A 135 -7.12 8.52 44.59
C ASP A 135 -7.45 7.02 44.52
N TRP A 136 -7.94 6.55 43.38
CA TRP A 136 -8.22 5.13 43.18
C TRP A 136 -6.95 4.28 43.15
N HIS A 137 -5.87 4.80 42.56
CA HIS A 137 -4.56 4.14 42.57
C HIS A 137 -4.07 3.87 44.00
N ASP A 138 -4.10 4.89 44.86
CA ASP A 138 -3.65 4.78 46.26
C ASP A 138 -4.56 3.84 47.09
N ILE A 139 -5.88 3.93 46.93
CA ILE A 139 -6.83 3.04 47.62
C ILE A 139 -6.53 1.58 47.28
N LEU A 140 -6.27 1.28 46.01
CA LEU A 140 -5.99 -0.08 45.53
C LEU A 140 -4.61 -0.57 45.97
N MET A 141 -3.60 0.30 45.98
CA MET A 141 -2.26 0.00 46.50
C MET A 141 -2.26 -0.25 48.01
N ILE A 142 -2.94 0.58 48.81
CA ILE A 142 -3.09 0.36 50.25
C ILE A 142 -3.85 -0.93 50.52
N SER A 143 -4.95 -1.17 49.79
CA SER A 143 -5.72 -2.41 49.91
C SER A 143 -4.87 -3.65 49.60
N TYR A 144 -3.97 -3.56 48.62
CA TYR A 144 -2.99 -4.59 48.29
C TYR A 144 -2.05 -4.88 49.47
N ILE A 145 -1.45 -3.85 50.07
CA ILE A 145 -0.53 -3.98 51.21
C ILE A 145 -1.27 -4.58 52.43
N VAL A 146 -2.49 -4.11 52.71
CA VAL A 146 -3.33 -4.63 53.80
C VAL A 146 -3.67 -6.10 53.58
N ALA A 147 -4.04 -6.50 52.36
CA ALA A 147 -4.32 -7.90 52.02
C ALA A 147 -3.04 -8.79 52.02
N THR A 148 -1.87 -8.19 51.85
CA THR A 148 -0.58 -8.89 51.86
C THR A 148 -0.21 -9.42 53.25
N LEU A 149 -0.61 -8.74 54.33
CA LEU A 149 -0.36 -9.20 55.70
C LEU A 149 -1.03 -10.54 56.06
N PRO A 150 -2.36 -10.73 55.91
CA PRO A 150 -3.00 -12.00 56.17
C PRO A 150 -2.61 -13.08 55.16
N TRP A 151 -2.28 -12.72 53.91
CA TRP A 151 -1.71 -13.66 52.94
C TRP A 151 -0.36 -14.21 53.43
N THR A 152 0.58 -13.32 53.76
CA THR A 152 1.96 -13.67 54.16
C THR A 152 1.99 -14.47 55.46
N THR A 153 1.29 -14.00 56.49
CA THR A 153 1.21 -14.69 57.79
C THR A 153 0.48 -16.02 57.68
N GLY A 154 -0.59 -16.06 56.88
CA GLY A 154 -1.34 -17.28 56.58
C GLY A 154 -0.52 -18.32 55.82
N CYS A 155 0.27 -17.91 54.81
CA CYS A 155 1.18 -18.79 54.10
C CYS A 155 2.27 -19.37 55.01
N ILE A 156 2.79 -18.59 55.96
CA ILE A 156 3.76 -19.09 56.95
C ILE A 156 3.10 -20.10 57.91
N ALA A 157 1.90 -19.80 58.39
CA ALA A 157 1.18 -20.65 59.34
C ALA A 157 0.70 -21.98 58.73
N LEU A 158 0.30 -21.96 57.45
CA LEU A 158 -0.20 -23.13 56.72
C LEU A 158 0.89 -23.87 55.94
N SER A 159 2.14 -23.37 55.95
CA SER A 159 3.25 -23.96 55.22
C SER A 159 3.42 -25.44 55.58
N PRO A 160 3.61 -26.34 54.59
CA PRO A 160 4.03 -27.72 54.85
C PRO A 160 5.32 -27.76 55.68
N ALA A 161 5.61 -28.92 56.29
CA ALA A 161 6.81 -29.15 57.11
C ALA A 161 8.11 -29.17 56.28
N ASN A 162 8.42 -28.06 55.60
CA ASN A 162 9.63 -27.82 54.83
C ASN A 162 10.43 -26.70 55.54
N PRO A 163 11.50 -27.05 56.28
CA PRO A 163 12.29 -26.09 57.04
C PRO A 163 12.91 -24.98 56.17
N GLN A 164 13.25 -25.29 54.91
CA GLN A 164 13.86 -24.34 53.99
C GLN A 164 12.85 -23.31 53.48
N ALA A 165 11.66 -23.74 53.08
CA ALA A 165 10.59 -22.84 52.63
C ALA A 165 10.14 -21.90 53.76
N ILE A 166 9.96 -22.43 54.98
CA ILE A 166 9.58 -21.62 56.15
C ILE A 166 10.68 -20.61 56.50
N LYS A 167 11.96 -21.01 56.43
CA LYS A 167 13.10 -20.12 56.68
C LYS A 167 13.10 -18.95 55.70
N TYR A 168 13.00 -19.21 54.40
CA TYR A 168 12.98 -18.15 53.38
C TYR A 168 11.76 -17.24 53.48
N ARG A 169 10.56 -17.79 53.69
CA ARG A 169 9.35 -16.99 53.93
C ARG A 169 9.49 -16.05 55.12
N LYS A 170 10.05 -16.52 56.24
CA LYS A 170 10.29 -15.67 57.42
C LYS A 170 11.25 -14.53 57.10
N TYR A 171 12.38 -14.81 56.45
CA TYR A 171 13.32 -13.76 56.07
C TYR A 171 12.72 -12.74 55.10
N LEU A 172 12.04 -13.20 54.05
CA LEU A 172 11.43 -12.33 53.04
C LEU A 172 10.27 -11.51 53.62
N ALA A 173 9.43 -12.12 54.46
CA ALA A 173 8.37 -11.38 55.17
C ALA A 173 8.96 -10.33 56.13
N SER A 174 9.99 -10.69 56.91
CA SER A 174 10.68 -9.74 57.79
C SER A 174 11.36 -8.62 57.00
N ALA A 175 11.96 -8.92 55.84
CA ALA A 175 12.56 -7.92 54.96
C ALA A 175 11.51 -6.99 54.35
N PHE A 176 10.39 -7.53 53.86
CA PHE A 176 9.28 -6.76 53.30
C PHE A 176 8.70 -5.79 54.34
N PHE A 177 8.24 -6.29 55.49
CA PHE A 177 7.65 -5.44 56.52
C PHE A 177 8.69 -4.53 57.21
N GLY A 178 9.93 -4.97 57.34
CA GLY A 178 11.04 -4.16 57.86
C GLY A 178 11.38 -2.98 56.95
N THR A 179 11.28 -3.16 55.63
CA THR A 179 11.55 -2.11 54.62
C THR A 179 10.51 -0.99 54.62
N LEU A 180 9.28 -1.25 55.11
CA LEU A 180 8.25 -0.21 55.24
C LEU A 180 8.67 0.93 56.16
N VAL A 181 9.46 0.66 57.20
CA VAL A 181 9.91 1.68 58.17
C VAL A 181 10.82 2.74 57.52
N PRO A 182 11.95 2.39 56.88
CA PRO A 182 12.77 3.38 56.17
C PRO A 182 12.04 3.96 54.95
N LEU A 183 11.17 3.20 54.27
CA LEU A 183 10.36 3.72 53.17
C LEU A 183 9.49 4.90 53.62
N ILE A 184 8.71 4.74 54.71
CA ILE A 184 7.85 5.81 55.25
C ILE A 184 8.70 7.00 55.71
N TYR A 185 9.85 6.75 56.35
CA TYR A 185 10.75 7.83 56.75
C TYR A 185 11.21 8.66 55.55
N PHE A 186 11.73 8.02 54.50
CA PHE A 186 12.19 8.74 53.31
C PHE A 186 11.04 9.33 52.49
N PHE A 187 9.85 8.72 52.53
CA PHE A 187 8.62 9.31 51.98
C PHE A 187 8.35 10.70 52.59
N ILE A 188 8.40 10.78 53.92
CA ILE A 188 8.22 12.05 54.66
C ILE A 188 9.37 13.02 54.35
N GLN A 189 10.62 12.54 54.26
CA GLN A 189 11.76 13.40 53.91
C GLN A 189 11.61 14.04 52.53
N HIS A 190 11.11 13.33 51.53
CA HIS A 190 10.94 13.90 50.19
C HIS A 190 9.64 14.69 50.02
N LYS A 191 8.49 14.23 50.55
CA LYS A 191 7.19 14.94 50.40
C LYS A 191 7.03 16.13 51.32
N VAL A 192 7.38 15.97 52.60
CA VAL A 192 7.12 16.98 53.64
C VAL A 192 8.33 17.88 53.84
N HIS A 193 9.50 17.29 54.07
CA HIS A 193 10.73 18.05 54.36
C HIS A 193 11.49 18.49 53.10
N ARG A 194 11.09 18.02 51.92
CA ARG A 194 11.65 18.41 50.60
C ARG A 194 13.18 18.31 50.56
N VAL A 195 13.73 17.23 51.09
CA VAL A 195 15.18 16.98 51.09
C VAL A 195 15.60 16.44 49.72
N ALA A 196 16.58 17.10 49.08
CA ALA A 196 17.14 16.65 47.80
C ALA A 196 17.83 15.27 47.94
N GLY A 197 17.54 14.34 47.01
CA GLY A 197 18.06 12.97 47.01
C GLY A 197 17.28 11.98 47.88
N ALA A 198 16.32 12.46 48.68
CA ALA A 198 15.47 11.60 49.50
C ALA A 198 14.51 10.77 48.64
N TYR A 199 14.08 11.26 47.48
CA TYR A 199 13.19 10.52 46.58
C TYR A 199 13.90 9.34 45.90
N THR A 200 15.15 9.50 45.51
CA THR A 200 16.02 8.41 45.02
C THR A 200 16.19 7.33 46.09
N THR A 201 16.41 7.72 47.35
CA THR A 201 16.55 6.77 48.46
C THR A 201 15.23 6.05 48.75
N TYR A 202 14.12 6.78 48.70
CA TYR A 202 12.77 6.23 48.76
C TYR A 202 12.52 5.21 47.65
N ALA A 203 12.88 5.52 46.41
CA ALA A 203 12.73 4.65 45.26
C ALA A 203 13.44 3.30 45.45
N PHE A 204 14.65 3.27 46.00
CA PHE A 204 15.33 2.00 46.31
C PHE A 204 14.53 1.10 47.26
N PHE A 205 13.87 1.68 48.26
CA PHE A 205 13.02 0.92 49.16
C PHE A 205 11.70 0.46 48.51
N GLU A 206 11.10 1.25 47.60
CA GLU A 206 9.96 0.79 46.80
C GLU A 206 10.32 -0.42 45.93
N TRP A 207 11.43 -0.33 45.20
CA TRP A 207 11.92 -1.42 44.37
C TRP A 207 12.25 -2.67 45.20
N ALA A 208 12.82 -2.49 46.40
CA ALA A 208 13.07 -3.59 47.32
C ALA A 208 11.77 -4.29 47.78
N LEU A 209 10.69 -3.55 48.04
CA LEU A 209 9.40 -4.14 48.38
C LEU A 209 8.87 -5.04 47.26
N ILE A 210 8.94 -4.59 45.99
CA ILE A 210 8.51 -5.40 44.84
C ILE A 210 9.33 -6.68 44.74
N ILE A 211 10.65 -6.59 44.92
CA ILE A 211 11.54 -7.76 44.89
C ILE A 211 11.18 -8.75 46.00
N PHE A 212 11.01 -8.29 47.24
CA PHE A 212 10.70 -9.17 48.36
C PHE A 212 9.31 -9.80 48.23
N ASP A 213 8.34 -9.07 47.71
CA ASP A 213 6.96 -9.53 47.53
C ASP A 213 6.86 -10.64 46.48
N VAL A 214 7.46 -10.44 45.31
CA VAL A 214 7.50 -11.47 44.26
C VAL A 214 8.36 -12.66 44.70
N ALA A 215 9.49 -12.42 45.38
CA ALA A 215 10.34 -13.49 45.92
C ALA A 215 9.61 -14.32 46.99
N PHE A 216 8.76 -13.72 47.82
CA PHE A 216 7.98 -14.44 48.82
C PHE A 216 7.04 -15.46 48.15
N ASP A 217 6.35 -15.04 47.09
CA ASP A 217 5.49 -15.94 46.31
C ASP A 217 6.32 -16.99 45.56
N ALA A 218 7.54 -16.69 45.11
CA ALA A 218 8.44 -17.65 44.46
C ALA A 218 8.83 -18.83 45.35
N VAL A 219 8.84 -18.66 46.68
CA VAL A 219 9.12 -19.76 47.62
C VAL A 219 8.10 -20.90 47.51
N THR A 220 6.89 -20.63 47.00
CA THR A 220 5.88 -21.67 46.74
C THR A 220 6.36 -22.73 45.75
N ALA A 221 7.38 -22.47 44.93
CA ALA A 221 8.00 -23.49 44.07
C ALA A 221 8.52 -24.71 44.86
N LEU A 222 9.03 -24.49 46.08
CA LEU A 222 9.52 -25.55 46.97
C LEU A 222 8.39 -26.40 47.59
N ASP A 223 7.18 -25.85 47.65
CA ASP A 223 6.01 -26.56 48.15
C ASP A 223 5.24 -27.23 47.02
N PHE A 224 5.15 -26.58 45.86
CA PHE A 224 4.47 -27.13 44.68
C PHE A 224 5.29 -28.21 43.98
N SER A 225 6.56 -28.37 44.31
CA SER A 225 7.35 -29.50 43.82
C SER A 225 6.79 -30.86 44.27
N THR A 226 5.91 -30.89 45.29
CA THR A 226 5.37 -32.13 45.85
C THR A 226 4.15 -32.69 45.11
N PHE A 227 3.57 -31.99 44.13
CA PHE A 227 2.45 -32.52 43.33
C PHE A 227 2.49 -32.08 41.85
N ALA A 228 1.95 -32.90 40.96
CA ALA A 228 1.88 -32.65 39.51
C ALA A 228 0.47 -32.24 39.08
N ILE A 229 0.39 -31.40 38.04
CA ILE A 229 -0.86 -31.00 37.40
C ILE A 229 -1.02 -31.81 36.13
N GLU A 230 -2.09 -32.59 36.07
CA GLU A 230 -2.41 -33.44 34.92
C GLU A 230 -3.72 -32.99 34.27
N VAL A 231 -3.65 -32.65 32.98
CA VAL A 231 -4.83 -32.43 32.14
C VAL A 231 -5.18 -33.75 31.49
N ARG A 232 -6.33 -34.32 31.86
CA ARG A 232 -6.82 -35.60 31.34
C ARG A 232 -7.99 -35.39 30.40
N ASP A 233 -7.86 -35.92 29.18
CA ASP A 233 -8.96 -36.08 28.25
C ASP A 233 -9.74 -37.35 28.57
N ILE A 234 -10.81 -37.14 29.33
CA ILE A 234 -11.68 -38.21 29.83
C ILE A 234 -12.54 -38.80 28.70
N LYS A 235 -12.68 -38.12 27.55
CA LYS A 235 -13.59 -38.50 26.46
C LYS A 235 -12.90 -38.88 25.14
N GLY A 236 -11.56 -38.80 25.07
CA GLY A 236 -10.77 -39.20 23.90
C GLY A 236 -10.74 -38.20 22.73
N ALA A 237 -11.34 -37.01 22.91
CA ALA A 237 -11.44 -35.99 21.87
C ALA A 237 -10.09 -35.49 21.34
N SER A 238 -9.08 -35.42 22.20
CA SER A 238 -7.71 -34.96 21.89
C SER A 238 -6.87 -36.01 21.16
N LYS A 239 -7.21 -37.30 21.32
CA LYS A 239 -6.52 -38.42 20.65
C LYS A 239 -7.17 -38.82 19.32
N GLY A 240 -8.31 -38.22 18.96
CA GLY A 240 -9.05 -38.58 17.76
C GLY A 240 -9.73 -39.97 17.82
N GLU A 241 -9.67 -40.64 18.98
CA GLU A 241 -10.42 -41.87 19.23
C GLU A 241 -11.83 -41.49 19.68
N ASN A 242 -12.77 -41.55 18.74
CA ASN A 242 -14.19 -41.45 19.06
C ASN A 242 -14.65 -42.72 19.79
N LEU A 243 -15.07 -42.57 21.04
CA LEU A 243 -15.88 -43.58 21.74
C LEU A 243 -17.36 -43.58 21.28
N SER A 244 -17.73 -42.73 20.31
CA SER A 244 -19.06 -42.72 19.69
C SER A 244 -19.19 -43.83 18.64
N SER A 245 -20.38 -44.45 18.54
CA SER A 245 -20.72 -45.45 17.52
C SER A 245 -20.72 -44.93 16.07
N ILE A 246 -20.52 -43.61 15.88
CA ILE A 246 -20.45 -42.94 14.58
C ILE A 246 -18.98 -42.81 14.16
N PRO A 247 -18.59 -43.25 12.95
CA PRO A 247 -17.21 -43.15 12.47
C PRO A 247 -16.70 -41.70 12.43
N SER A 248 -15.48 -41.45 12.89
CA SER A 248 -14.84 -40.10 12.92
C SER A 248 -14.86 -39.40 11.57
N ALA A 249 -14.77 -40.14 10.47
CA ALA A 249 -14.84 -39.60 9.11
C ALA A 249 -16.21 -38.98 8.78
N VAL A 250 -17.30 -39.47 9.37
CA VAL A 250 -18.65 -38.92 9.18
C VAL A 250 -18.79 -37.61 9.94
N LEU A 251 -18.32 -37.57 11.20
CA LEU A 251 -18.30 -36.36 12.03
C LEU A 251 -17.39 -35.28 11.45
N GLU A 252 -16.20 -35.64 10.93
CA GLU A 252 -15.32 -34.69 10.23
C GLU A 252 -15.97 -34.16 8.96
N LYS A 253 -16.69 -35.00 8.20
CA LYS A 253 -17.38 -34.60 6.98
C LYS A 253 -18.60 -33.72 7.27
N GLU A 254 -19.34 -33.98 8.34
CA GLU A 254 -20.42 -33.10 8.82
C GLU A 254 -19.87 -31.77 9.32
N LYS A 255 -18.76 -31.77 10.06
CA LYS A 255 -18.06 -30.56 10.47
C LYS A 255 -17.53 -29.79 9.27
N GLU A 256 -16.96 -30.46 8.28
CA GLU A 256 -16.50 -29.84 7.02
C GLU A 256 -17.68 -29.21 6.27
N LYS A 257 -18.82 -29.90 6.22
CA LYS A 257 -20.06 -29.38 5.61
C LYS A 257 -20.64 -28.19 6.40
N ALA A 258 -20.60 -28.23 7.73
CA ALA A 258 -21.08 -27.17 8.61
C ALA A 258 -20.17 -25.94 8.63
N THR A 259 -18.86 -26.12 8.46
CA THR A 259 -17.86 -25.03 8.47
C THR A 259 -17.45 -24.55 7.07
N GLY A 260 -18.10 -25.07 6.02
CA GLY A 260 -17.73 -24.79 4.63
C GLY A 260 -16.31 -25.24 4.25
N GLY A 261 -15.69 -26.11 5.05
CA GLY A 261 -14.33 -26.63 4.86
C GLY A 261 -13.20 -25.63 4.97
N VAL A 262 -13.49 -24.36 5.29
CA VAL A 262 -12.51 -23.26 5.42
C VAL A 262 -11.63 -23.44 6.66
N PHE A 263 -12.20 -23.91 7.76
CA PHE A 263 -11.48 -24.12 9.04
C PHE A 263 -10.91 -25.53 9.23
N ALA A 264 -11.03 -26.40 8.22
CA ALA A 264 -10.52 -27.79 8.26
C ALA A 264 -9.13 -27.93 7.60
N VAL A 265 -8.43 -26.83 7.34
CA VAL A 265 -7.09 -26.84 6.72
C VAL A 265 -6.10 -27.48 7.70
N ARG A 266 -5.56 -28.65 7.37
CA ARG A 266 -4.35 -29.17 8.03
C ARG A 266 -3.17 -28.26 7.68
N PHE A 267 -2.83 -27.36 8.60
CA PHE A 267 -1.75 -26.39 8.41
C PHE A 267 -0.38 -27.09 8.32
N SER A 268 0.42 -26.69 7.34
CA SER A 268 1.75 -27.23 7.03
C SER A 268 2.65 -26.08 6.58
N TRP A 269 3.66 -25.77 7.40
CA TRP A 269 4.65 -24.74 7.10
C TRP A 269 5.31 -24.90 5.73
N PRO A 270 5.75 -26.10 5.31
CA PRO A 270 6.33 -26.29 3.98
C PRO A 270 5.39 -25.95 2.81
N GLU A 271 4.09 -26.21 2.95
CA GLU A 271 3.09 -25.91 1.92
C GLU A 271 2.75 -24.42 1.87
N ALA A 272 2.59 -23.80 3.04
CA ALA A 272 2.39 -22.36 3.15
C ALA A 272 3.56 -21.58 2.52
N LEU A 273 4.80 -22.00 2.80
CA LEU A 273 6.00 -21.39 2.20
C LEU A 273 6.12 -21.63 0.69
N ASP A 274 5.68 -22.79 0.18
CA ASP A 274 5.62 -23.04 -1.26
C ASP A 274 4.67 -22.07 -1.95
N ILE A 275 3.48 -21.88 -1.37
CA ILE A 275 2.43 -21.04 -1.95
C ILE A 275 2.80 -19.56 -1.85
N ALA A 276 3.36 -19.13 -0.72
CA ALA A 276 3.90 -17.78 -0.58
C ALA A 276 4.98 -17.50 -1.64
N ALA A 277 5.89 -18.45 -1.89
CA ALA A 277 6.89 -18.32 -2.93
C ALA A 277 6.29 -18.29 -4.34
N GLU A 278 5.26 -19.09 -4.63
CA GLU A 278 4.59 -19.08 -5.94
C GLU A 278 3.83 -17.78 -6.22
N VAL A 279 3.13 -17.24 -5.22
CA VAL A 279 2.44 -15.94 -5.32
C VAL A 279 3.45 -14.81 -5.48
N TYR A 280 4.51 -14.81 -4.67
CA TYR A 280 5.54 -13.77 -4.74
C TYR A 280 6.31 -13.80 -6.05
N HIS A 281 6.63 -14.99 -6.57
CA HIS A 281 7.29 -15.14 -7.88
C HIS A 281 6.38 -14.68 -9.03
N GLY A 282 5.06 -14.89 -8.91
CA GLY A 282 4.08 -14.31 -9.82
C GLY A 282 4.05 -12.77 -9.74
N TYR A 283 4.10 -12.20 -8.55
CA TYR A 283 4.19 -10.75 -8.32
C TYR A 283 5.46 -10.15 -8.95
N VAL A 284 6.61 -10.83 -8.81
CA VAL A 284 7.88 -10.45 -9.45
C VAL A 284 7.75 -10.42 -10.98
N PHE A 285 7.10 -11.42 -11.58
CA PHE A 285 6.86 -11.43 -13.04
C PHE A 285 6.08 -10.19 -13.49
N TRP A 286 4.94 -9.91 -12.84
CA TRP A 286 4.10 -8.78 -13.21
C TRP A 286 4.80 -7.45 -12.98
N THR A 287 5.62 -7.35 -11.94
CA THR A 287 6.44 -6.17 -11.66
C THR A 287 7.46 -5.91 -12.76
N ILE A 288 8.19 -6.94 -13.20
CA ILE A 288 9.18 -6.83 -14.27
C ILE A 288 8.49 -6.51 -15.60
N LEU A 289 7.40 -7.20 -15.94
CA LEU A 289 6.67 -6.97 -17.20
C LEU A 289 6.10 -5.54 -17.29
N THR A 290 5.46 -5.07 -16.22
CA THR A 290 4.86 -3.72 -16.17
C THR A 290 5.90 -2.61 -16.16
N SER A 291 7.13 -2.90 -15.72
CA SER A 291 8.23 -1.93 -15.78
C SER A 291 8.78 -1.68 -17.18
N LEU A 292 8.61 -2.60 -18.14
CA LEU A 292 9.20 -2.47 -19.47
C LEU A 292 8.65 -1.26 -20.22
N GLY A 293 7.33 -1.06 -20.19
CA GLY A 293 6.69 0.08 -20.84
C GLY A 293 7.23 1.40 -20.30
N LEU A 294 7.29 1.51 -18.97
CA LEU A 294 7.83 2.66 -18.23
C LEU A 294 9.24 3.04 -18.69
N VAL A 295 10.16 2.08 -18.69
CA VAL A 295 11.58 2.37 -19.01
C VAL A 295 11.84 2.54 -20.50
N VAL A 296 11.04 1.92 -21.37
CA VAL A 296 11.17 2.13 -22.83
C VAL A 296 10.65 3.50 -23.22
N TRP A 297 9.52 3.96 -22.63
CA TRP A 297 8.88 5.22 -23.00
C TRP A 297 9.73 6.46 -22.75
N TYR A 298 10.63 6.39 -21.77
CA TYR A 298 11.63 7.43 -21.51
C TYR A 298 12.37 7.88 -22.77
N PHE A 299 12.74 6.97 -23.68
CA PHE A 299 13.53 7.34 -24.86
C PHE A 299 12.72 8.13 -25.89
N PRO A 300 11.55 7.65 -26.39
CA PRO A 300 10.72 8.45 -27.28
C PRO A 300 10.42 9.86 -26.76
N LEU A 301 10.20 9.99 -25.45
CA LEU A 301 9.89 11.28 -24.81
C LEU A 301 11.09 12.25 -24.86
N TRP A 302 12.30 11.82 -24.49
CA TRP A 302 13.49 12.69 -24.51
C TRP A 302 14.07 12.91 -25.91
N TYR A 303 13.92 11.96 -26.83
CA TYR A 303 14.37 12.11 -28.22
C TYR A 303 13.32 12.76 -29.12
N MET A 304 12.10 13.01 -28.61
CA MET A 304 10.95 13.54 -29.35
C MET A 304 10.68 12.77 -30.65
N GLY A 305 10.73 11.43 -30.59
CA GLY A 305 10.56 10.55 -31.74
C GLY A 305 11.10 9.13 -31.52
N ILE A 306 10.98 8.26 -32.54
CA ILE A 306 11.46 6.87 -32.46
C ILE A 306 12.98 6.85 -32.35
N SER A 307 13.50 6.35 -31.23
CA SER A 307 14.92 6.32 -30.89
C SER A 307 15.65 5.04 -31.33
N GLY A 308 14.90 3.98 -31.64
CA GLY A 308 15.39 2.63 -31.89
C GLY A 308 15.37 1.73 -30.65
N TYR A 309 15.37 2.29 -29.44
CA TYR A 309 15.27 1.53 -28.19
C TYR A 309 13.92 0.83 -28.03
N GLU A 310 12.88 1.28 -28.75
CA GLU A 310 11.53 0.72 -28.71
C GLU A 310 11.51 -0.76 -29.14
N VAL A 311 12.52 -1.23 -29.87
CA VAL A 311 12.69 -2.65 -30.24
C VAL A 311 12.79 -3.57 -29.01
N LEU A 312 13.17 -3.04 -27.83
CA LEU A 312 13.25 -3.80 -26.58
C LEU A 312 11.88 -4.28 -26.08
N VAL A 313 10.76 -3.73 -26.58
CA VAL A 313 9.41 -4.30 -26.37
C VAL A 313 9.35 -5.76 -26.84
N MET A 314 10.16 -6.13 -27.84
CA MET A 314 10.23 -7.49 -28.38
C MET A 314 10.87 -8.52 -27.43
N THR A 315 11.45 -8.11 -26.30
CA THR A 315 12.05 -9.04 -25.32
C THR A 315 11.06 -10.08 -24.77
N THR A 316 9.77 -9.76 -24.73
CA THR A 316 8.70 -10.68 -24.30
C THR A 316 8.53 -11.92 -25.19
N ILE A 317 9.00 -11.88 -26.46
CA ILE A 317 8.86 -13.00 -27.41
C ILE A 317 9.90 -14.11 -27.21
N SER A 318 10.72 -14.02 -26.16
CA SER A 318 11.76 -15.00 -25.83
C SER A 318 11.32 -16.47 -25.83
N PRO A 319 10.04 -16.87 -25.60
CA PRO A 319 9.61 -18.25 -25.77
C PRO A 319 9.85 -18.85 -27.17
N PHE A 320 10.08 -18.06 -28.22
CA PHE A 320 10.51 -18.57 -29.52
C PHE A 320 11.82 -19.38 -29.45
N ILE A 321 12.67 -19.14 -28.45
CA ILE A 321 13.90 -19.91 -28.21
C ILE A 321 13.60 -21.38 -27.93
N LEU A 322 12.41 -21.67 -27.38
CA LEU A 322 11.95 -23.04 -27.15
C LEU A 322 11.67 -23.79 -28.47
N ALA A 323 11.74 -23.16 -29.65
CA ALA A 323 11.65 -23.84 -30.94
C ALA A 323 12.76 -24.89 -31.10
N SER A 324 13.98 -24.54 -30.69
CA SER A 324 15.13 -25.44 -30.77
C SER A 324 15.04 -26.48 -29.67
N ARG A 325 15.12 -27.77 -30.03
CA ARG A 325 15.09 -28.88 -29.06
C ARG A 325 16.24 -28.78 -28.05
N ALA A 326 17.42 -28.37 -28.52
CA ALA A 326 18.59 -28.20 -27.66
C ALA A 326 18.38 -27.06 -26.65
N ALA A 327 17.91 -25.90 -27.12
CA ALA A 327 17.63 -24.76 -26.25
C ALA A 327 16.46 -25.04 -25.28
N ARG A 328 15.40 -25.68 -25.76
CA ARG A 328 14.26 -26.13 -24.93
C ARG A 328 14.72 -27.05 -23.81
N SER A 329 15.55 -28.05 -24.13
CA SER A 329 16.13 -28.96 -23.14
C SER A 329 17.00 -28.21 -22.13
N LEU A 330 17.86 -27.29 -22.60
CA LEU A 330 18.71 -26.47 -21.75
C LEU A 330 17.88 -25.63 -20.77
N VAL A 331 16.86 -24.93 -21.25
CA VAL A 331 15.98 -24.08 -20.43
C VAL A 331 15.19 -24.91 -19.41
N VAL A 332 14.51 -25.97 -19.85
CA VAL A 332 13.65 -26.79 -18.96
C VAL A 332 14.48 -27.49 -17.89
N ASN A 333 15.69 -27.96 -18.21
CA ASN A 333 16.57 -28.60 -17.22
C ASN A 333 17.25 -27.59 -16.27
N ASN A 334 17.28 -26.30 -16.62
CA ASN A 334 17.94 -25.25 -15.84
C ASN A 334 16.98 -24.11 -15.44
N LEU A 335 15.70 -24.40 -15.24
CA LEU A 335 14.68 -23.39 -14.90
C LEU A 335 15.05 -22.53 -13.68
N ARG A 336 15.76 -23.09 -12.70
CA ARG A 336 16.29 -22.33 -11.56
C ARG A 336 17.19 -21.18 -12.00
N ALA A 337 18.16 -21.44 -12.88
CA ALA A 337 19.06 -20.41 -13.36
C ALA A 337 18.29 -19.35 -14.15
N VAL A 338 17.33 -19.76 -14.98
CA VAL A 338 16.51 -18.83 -15.79
C VAL A 338 15.69 -17.89 -14.90
N HIS A 339 15.02 -18.41 -13.87
CA HIS A 339 14.23 -17.61 -12.92
C HIS A 339 15.08 -16.77 -11.96
N ILE A 340 16.33 -17.14 -11.68
CA ILE A 340 17.25 -16.30 -10.90
C ILE A 340 17.75 -15.15 -11.78
N LEU A 341 18.13 -15.44 -13.03
CA LEU A 341 18.59 -14.43 -13.98
C LEU A 341 17.51 -13.40 -14.31
N SER A 342 16.23 -13.80 -14.28
CA SER A 342 15.12 -12.86 -14.49
C SER A 342 15.04 -11.76 -13.42
N LEU A 343 15.56 -12.00 -12.21
CA LEU A 343 15.62 -10.99 -11.14
C LEU A 343 16.53 -9.81 -11.47
N ALA A 344 17.34 -9.89 -12.54
CA ALA A 344 18.02 -8.73 -13.11
C ALA A 344 17.04 -7.58 -13.40
N GLY A 345 15.79 -7.87 -13.76
CA GLY A 345 14.76 -6.83 -13.99
C GLY A 345 14.42 -6.02 -12.74
N ILE A 346 14.49 -6.63 -11.54
CA ILE A 346 14.36 -5.88 -10.27
C ILE A 346 15.68 -5.19 -9.97
N ALA A 347 16.81 -5.91 -10.06
CA ALA A 347 18.15 -5.41 -9.76
C ALA A 347 18.60 -4.23 -10.66
N ALA A 348 17.90 -3.99 -11.78
CA ALA A 348 18.14 -2.86 -12.67
C ALA A 348 18.05 -1.49 -11.97
N TYR A 349 17.40 -1.39 -10.81
CA TYR A 349 17.44 -0.18 -9.97
C TYR A 349 18.86 0.20 -9.49
N LEU A 350 19.83 -0.72 -9.55
CA LEU A 350 21.24 -0.44 -9.24
C LEU A 350 21.99 0.17 -10.43
N VAL A 351 21.35 0.25 -11.60
CA VAL A 351 21.94 0.76 -12.83
C VAL A 351 21.50 2.21 -13.01
N GLU A 352 22.45 3.14 -12.86
CA GLU A 352 22.18 4.58 -12.92
C GLU A 352 21.93 5.08 -14.35
N GLU A 353 22.66 4.58 -15.34
CA GLU A 353 22.49 5.04 -16.72
C GLU A 353 21.17 4.52 -17.34
N PRO A 354 20.29 5.41 -17.84
CA PRO A 354 18.99 5.03 -18.41
C PRO A 354 19.07 3.94 -19.50
N SER A 355 20.04 4.05 -20.40
CA SER A 355 20.26 3.11 -21.51
C SER A 355 20.52 1.67 -21.00
N TYR A 356 21.46 1.53 -20.07
CA TYR A 356 21.83 0.24 -19.48
C TYR A 356 20.75 -0.29 -18.54
N ARG A 357 20.01 0.59 -17.85
CA ARG A 357 18.83 0.20 -17.05
C ARG A 357 17.79 -0.46 -17.94
N LEU A 358 17.47 0.14 -19.10
CA LEU A 358 16.55 -0.45 -20.08
C LEU A 358 17.03 -1.82 -20.56
N PHE A 359 18.29 -1.99 -20.96
CA PHE A 359 18.81 -3.29 -21.39
C PHE A 359 18.74 -4.35 -20.28
N THR A 360 19.00 -3.95 -19.03
CA THR A 360 18.94 -4.84 -17.86
C THR A 360 17.49 -5.28 -17.56
N VAL A 361 16.53 -4.34 -17.63
CA VAL A 361 15.09 -4.65 -17.54
C VAL A 361 14.65 -5.54 -18.69
N GLY A 362 15.05 -5.23 -19.92
CA GLY A 362 14.77 -6.04 -21.11
C GLY A 362 15.29 -7.47 -20.98
N PHE A 363 16.50 -7.67 -20.45
CA PHE A 363 17.03 -8.99 -20.12
C PHE A 363 16.19 -9.69 -19.03
N GLY A 364 15.79 -8.97 -17.98
CA GLY A 364 14.89 -9.48 -16.94
C GLY A 364 13.55 -9.95 -17.49
N VAL A 365 12.91 -9.19 -18.37
CA VAL A 365 11.66 -9.54 -19.06
C VAL A 365 11.86 -10.75 -19.96
N PHE A 366 12.92 -10.74 -20.77
CA PHE A 366 13.27 -11.85 -21.65
C PHE A 366 13.40 -13.17 -20.88
N MET A 367 14.14 -13.16 -19.77
CA MET A 367 14.32 -14.35 -18.92
C MET A 367 13.03 -14.74 -18.19
N SER A 368 12.23 -13.75 -17.77
CA SER A 368 10.92 -13.98 -17.12
C SER A 368 9.95 -14.69 -18.06
N CYS A 369 9.73 -14.17 -19.27
CA CYS A 369 8.83 -14.77 -20.26
C CYS A 369 9.29 -16.17 -20.67
N LEU A 370 10.59 -16.37 -20.87
CA LEU A 370 11.18 -17.68 -21.20
C LEU A 370 10.99 -18.68 -20.04
N GLY A 371 11.29 -18.25 -18.81
CA GLY A 371 11.20 -19.06 -17.60
C GLY A 371 9.77 -19.50 -17.29
N TRP A 372 8.80 -18.60 -17.39
CA TRP A 372 7.38 -18.92 -17.14
C TRP A 372 6.79 -19.81 -18.22
N ALA A 373 7.03 -19.52 -19.51
CA ALA A 373 6.61 -20.40 -20.60
C ALA A 373 7.22 -21.81 -20.47
N GLY A 374 8.53 -21.89 -20.16
CA GLY A 374 9.22 -23.14 -19.90
C GLY A 374 8.67 -23.90 -18.69
N THR A 375 8.30 -23.20 -17.61
CA THR A 375 7.74 -23.81 -16.39
C THR A 375 6.34 -24.37 -16.63
N LEU A 376 5.45 -23.62 -17.30
CA LEU A 376 4.11 -24.11 -17.59
C LEU A 376 4.14 -25.32 -18.52
N PHE A 377 5.04 -25.31 -19.52
CA PHE A 377 5.29 -26.46 -20.35
C PHE A 377 5.83 -27.66 -19.55
N ALA A 378 6.79 -27.42 -18.64
CA ALA A 378 7.41 -28.45 -17.81
C ALA A 378 6.44 -29.14 -16.83
N GLU A 379 5.43 -28.41 -16.35
CA GLU A 379 4.45 -28.89 -15.37
C GLU A 379 3.13 -29.36 -16.01
N SER A 380 3.00 -29.23 -17.34
CA SER A 380 1.76 -29.51 -18.10
C SER A 380 1.18 -30.92 -17.93
N VAL A 381 2.03 -31.89 -17.55
CA VAL A 381 1.64 -33.30 -17.36
C VAL A 381 0.98 -33.54 -15.99
N HIS A 382 1.20 -32.67 -15.01
CA HIS A 382 0.65 -32.82 -13.67
C HIS A 382 -0.32 -31.69 -13.34
N GLU A 383 -1.62 -31.98 -13.46
CA GLU A 383 -2.70 -30.99 -13.32
C GLU A 383 -2.61 -30.16 -12.03
N GLY A 384 -2.37 -30.79 -10.86
CA GLY A 384 -2.24 -30.05 -9.60
C GLY A 384 -1.03 -29.11 -9.52
N ARG A 385 0.12 -29.46 -10.12
CA ARG A 385 1.30 -28.58 -10.13
C ARG A 385 1.11 -27.43 -11.11
N LEU A 386 0.57 -27.72 -12.29
CA LEU A 386 0.22 -26.70 -13.28
C LEU A 386 -0.78 -25.69 -12.71
N GLU A 387 -1.84 -26.17 -12.07
CA GLU A 387 -2.85 -25.31 -11.42
C GLU A 387 -2.21 -24.41 -10.36
N SER A 388 -1.30 -24.97 -9.53
CA SER A 388 -0.52 -24.20 -8.55
C SER A 388 0.27 -23.06 -9.20
N LYS A 389 0.97 -23.34 -10.31
CA LYS A 389 1.73 -22.30 -11.04
C LYS A 389 0.83 -21.23 -11.64
N ILE A 390 -0.30 -21.61 -12.23
CA ILE A 390 -1.29 -20.65 -12.78
C ILE A 390 -1.87 -19.78 -11.66
N LEU A 391 -2.24 -20.38 -10.53
CA LEU A 391 -2.76 -19.66 -9.37
C LEU A 391 -1.73 -18.70 -8.77
N GLY A 392 -0.49 -19.15 -8.57
CA GLY A 392 0.61 -18.29 -8.12
C GLY A 392 0.83 -17.10 -9.07
N TRP A 393 0.77 -17.34 -10.38
CA TRP A 393 0.94 -16.29 -11.39
C TRP A 393 -0.18 -15.24 -11.36
N MET A 394 -1.44 -15.68 -11.29
CA MET A 394 -2.62 -14.79 -11.32
C MET A 394 -2.87 -14.10 -9.97
N ILE A 395 -2.64 -14.79 -8.84
CA ILE A 395 -2.68 -14.16 -7.51
C ILE A 395 -1.49 -13.20 -7.36
N GLY A 396 -0.37 -13.47 -8.02
CA GLY A 396 0.73 -12.52 -8.15
C GLY A 396 0.33 -11.21 -8.83
N LEU A 397 -0.56 -11.24 -9.84
CA LEU A 397 -1.14 -10.01 -10.43
C LEU A 397 -1.99 -9.26 -9.40
N ILE A 398 -2.86 -9.98 -8.67
CA ILE A 398 -3.69 -9.39 -7.62
C ILE A 398 -2.79 -8.74 -6.55
N LEU A 399 -1.72 -9.42 -6.13
CA LEU A 399 -0.72 -8.87 -5.21
C LEU A 399 -0.02 -7.65 -5.81
N SER A 400 0.31 -7.65 -7.10
CA SER A 400 0.92 -6.50 -7.79
C SER A 400 0.01 -5.28 -7.77
N SER A 401 -1.27 -5.43 -8.10
CA SER A 401 -2.24 -4.34 -8.08
C SER A 401 -2.52 -3.86 -6.65
N THR A 402 -2.56 -4.76 -5.67
CA THR A 402 -2.66 -4.41 -4.24
C THR A 402 -1.41 -3.66 -3.76
N ALA A 403 -0.21 -4.10 -4.13
CA ALA A 403 1.03 -3.43 -3.78
C ALA A 403 1.11 -2.03 -4.40
N LYS A 404 0.75 -1.90 -5.68
CA LYS A 404 0.64 -0.59 -6.32
C LYS A 404 -0.36 0.31 -5.59
N PHE A 405 -1.53 -0.20 -5.25
CA PHE A 405 -2.49 0.58 -4.45
C PHE A 405 -1.92 0.99 -3.09
N ALA A 406 -1.18 0.13 -2.39
CA ALA A 406 -0.56 0.50 -1.10
C ALA A 406 0.55 1.55 -1.24
N TRP A 407 1.19 1.67 -2.42
CA TRP A 407 2.26 2.64 -2.73
C TRP A 407 1.83 3.71 -3.76
N TRP A 408 0.61 4.24 -3.61
CA TRP A 408 0.07 5.31 -4.47
C TRP A 408 0.25 5.06 -5.98
N THR A 409 -0.15 3.87 -6.42
CA THR A 409 -0.07 3.37 -7.81
C THR A 409 1.33 3.06 -8.34
N ASN A 410 2.40 3.32 -7.58
CA ASN A 410 3.75 2.88 -7.92
C ASN A 410 4.00 1.46 -7.39
N ASN A 411 4.67 0.61 -8.17
CA ASN A 411 5.13 -0.67 -7.64
C ASN A 411 6.45 -0.44 -6.86
N PRO A 412 6.52 -0.78 -5.56
CA PRO A 412 7.66 -0.42 -4.73
C PRO A 412 8.98 -1.07 -5.15
N ILE A 413 8.96 -2.10 -6.00
CA ILE A 413 10.19 -2.78 -6.46
C ILE A 413 10.46 -2.57 -7.96
N TRP A 414 9.78 -1.60 -8.59
CA TRP A 414 10.09 -1.20 -9.97
C TRP A 414 11.50 -0.63 -10.09
N PRO A 415 12.16 -0.81 -11.24
CA PRO A 415 13.53 -0.35 -11.49
C PRO A 415 13.68 1.19 -11.53
N ILE A 416 12.56 1.93 -11.59
CA ILE A 416 12.51 3.40 -11.52
C ILE A 416 12.35 3.93 -10.07
N MET A 417 12.34 3.01 -9.09
CA MET A 417 12.24 3.31 -7.67
C MET A 417 13.58 3.06 -6.98
N HIS A 418 13.84 3.81 -5.91
CA HIS A 418 14.96 3.67 -5.00
C HIS A 418 14.59 4.19 -3.61
N ALA A 419 15.45 4.01 -2.60
CA ALA A 419 15.14 4.35 -1.22
C ALA A 419 14.61 5.80 -1.02
N ALA A 420 15.20 6.78 -1.70
CA ALA A 420 14.80 8.19 -1.56
C ALA A 420 13.44 8.57 -2.20
N ASN A 421 12.86 7.76 -3.11
CA ASN A 421 11.54 8.00 -3.70
C ASN A 421 10.52 6.90 -3.31
N GLY A 422 10.79 6.15 -2.23
CA GLY A 422 9.87 5.16 -1.65
C GLY A 422 10.08 3.71 -2.13
N GLY A 423 11.15 3.42 -2.86
CA GLY A 423 11.49 2.09 -3.36
C GLY A 423 11.95 1.10 -2.27
N TRP A 424 11.51 -0.15 -2.40
CA TRP A 424 11.82 -1.31 -1.55
C TRP A 424 12.58 -2.39 -2.33
N ASN A 425 13.28 -2.01 -3.39
CA ASN A 425 13.89 -2.90 -4.37
C ASN A 425 14.81 -3.96 -3.75
N ASN A 426 15.65 -3.59 -2.78
CA ASN A 426 16.56 -4.54 -2.12
C ASN A 426 15.79 -5.64 -1.37
N THR A 427 14.82 -5.26 -0.53
CA THR A 427 13.93 -6.20 0.15
C THR A 427 13.18 -7.07 -0.86
N GLY A 428 12.69 -6.46 -1.94
CA GLY A 428 12.04 -7.14 -3.04
C GLY A 428 12.92 -8.18 -3.72
N LEU A 429 14.18 -7.84 -3.97
CA LEU A 429 15.16 -8.71 -4.61
C LEU A 429 15.52 -9.90 -3.71
N VAL A 430 15.76 -9.67 -2.42
CA VAL A 430 16.05 -10.74 -1.45
C VAL A 430 14.89 -11.72 -1.36
N LEU A 431 13.65 -11.23 -1.22
CA LEU A 431 12.45 -12.07 -1.23
C LEU A 431 12.27 -12.78 -2.57
N GLY A 432 12.60 -12.12 -3.68
CA GLY A 432 12.58 -12.67 -5.03
C GLY A 432 13.55 -13.85 -5.20
N ILE A 433 14.77 -13.74 -4.67
CA ILE A 433 15.76 -14.82 -4.66
C ILE A 433 15.22 -16.02 -3.87
N LEU A 434 14.72 -15.78 -2.65
CA LEU A 434 14.15 -16.83 -1.80
C LEU A 434 12.94 -17.51 -2.46
N ALA A 435 12.06 -16.72 -3.07
CA ALA A 435 10.90 -17.20 -3.81
C ALA A 435 11.32 -18.03 -5.02
N ALA A 436 12.27 -17.57 -5.84
CA ALA A 436 12.77 -18.29 -7.01
C ALA A 436 13.42 -19.63 -6.64
N LEU A 437 14.23 -19.67 -5.57
CA LEU A 437 14.87 -20.89 -5.06
C LEU A 437 13.83 -21.93 -4.61
N ARG A 438 12.76 -21.47 -3.94
CA ARG A 438 11.66 -22.31 -3.46
C ARG A 438 10.75 -22.75 -4.61
N PHE A 439 10.41 -21.83 -5.51
CA PHE A 439 9.57 -22.04 -6.69
C PHE A 439 10.11 -23.15 -7.60
N THR A 440 11.44 -23.21 -7.75
CA THR A 440 12.18 -24.14 -8.60
C THR A 440 12.76 -25.36 -7.86
N ARG A 441 12.38 -25.59 -6.59
CA ARG A 441 12.95 -26.67 -5.78
C ARG A 441 12.59 -28.09 -6.25
N ARG A 442 11.48 -28.23 -6.97
CA ARG A 442 10.99 -29.52 -7.49
C ARG A 442 11.54 -29.71 -8.90
N ALA A 443 12.05 -30.91 -9.18
CA ALA A 443 12.54 -31.23 -10.52
C ALA A 443 11.39 -31.16 -11.56
N PRO A 444 11.67 -30.68 -12.79
CA PRO A 444 10.72 -30.68 -13.90
C PRO A 444 10.20 -32.09 -14.19
N LEU A 445 8.91 -32.23 -14.48
CA LEU A 445 8.31 -33.55 -14.75
C LEU A 445 8.50 -33.99 -16.21
N THR A 446 8.55 -33.06 -17.16
CA THR A 446 8.88 -33.31 -18.56
C THR A 446 10.31 -32.85 -18.85
N ALA A 447 11.30 -33.66 -18.47
CA ALA A 447 12.71 -33.43 -18.85
C ALA A 447 12.93 -33.66 -20.37
N GLY A 448 12.30 -32.85 -21.22
CA GLY A 448 12.51 -32.84 -22.68
C GLY A 448 11.60 -33.77 -23.51
N LEU A 449 10.65 -34.49 -22.91
CA LEU A 449 9.65 -35.26 -23.66
C LEU A 449 8.47 -34.35 -24.05
N ALA A 450 8.23 -34.19 -25.36
CA ALA A 450 7.09 -33.42 -25.84
C ALA A 450 5.78 -34.11 -25.41
N PRO A 451 4.87 -33.41 -24.71
CA PRO A 451 3.53 -33.95 -24.49
C PRO A 451 2.88 -34.16 -25.85
N SER A 452 2.29 -35.33 -26.09
CA SER A 452 1.52 -35.57 -27.32
C SER A 452 0.37 -34.57 -27.36
N PRO A 453 0.30 -33.67 -28.35
CA PRO A 453 -0.78 -32.69 -28.43
C PRO A 453 -2.11 -33.43 -28.50
N ALA A 454 -3.11 -32.90 -27.79
CA ALA A 454 -4.46 -33.47 -27.86
C ALA A 454 -4.93 -33.47 -29.33
N LYS A 455 -5.52 -34.59 -29.77
CA LYS A 455 -6.15 -34.72 -31.09
C LYS A 455 -7.13 -33.54 -31.25
N ASN A 456 -6.81 -32.59 -32.12
CA ASN A 456 -7.56 -31.35 -32.44
C ASN A 456 -7.24 -30.06 -31.65
N SER A 457 -6.15 -29.98 -30.86
CA SER A 457 -5.74 -28.72 -30.23
C SER A 457 -4.97 -27.79 -31.19
N SER A 458 -5.41 -26.54 -31.34
CA SER A 458 -4.76 -25.52 -32.18
C SER A 458 -3.91 -24.58 -31.33
N SER A 459 -2.58 -24.67 -31.48
CA SER A 459 -1.63 -23.80 -30.77
C SER A 459 -1.74 -22.32 -31.17
N PHE A 460 -2.22 -22.04 -32.38
CA PHE A 460 -2.43 -20.67 -32.89
C PHE A 460 -3.69 -20.01 -32.29
N LEU A 461 -4.78 -20.76 -32.13
CA LEU A 461 -5.96 -20.24 -31.42
C LEU A 461 -5.64 -19.98 -29.95
N ALA A 462 -4.83 -20.86 -29.34
CA ALA A 462 -4.32 -20.64 -27.99
C ALA A 462 -3.42 -19.39 -27.90
N SER A 463 -2.58 -19.09 -28.91
CA SER A 463 -1.77 -17.86 -28.92
C SER A 463 -2.61 -16.60 -29.02
N LEU A 464 -3.69 -16.60 -29.82
CA LEU A 464 -4.63 -15.47 -29.88
C LEU A 464 -5.33 -15.25 -28.53
N GLY A 465 -5.86 -16.32 -27.91
CA GLY A 465 -6.49 -16.23 -26.59
C GLY A 465 -5.53 -15.73 -25.51
N LEU A 466 -4.29 -16.21 -25.52
CA LEU A 466 -3.24 -15.77 -24.61
C LEU A 466 -2.90 -14.29 -24.82
N ALA A 467 -2.75 -13.83 -26.06
CA ALA A 467 -2.41 -12.45 -26.39
C ALA A 467 -3.49 -11.48 -25.89
N GLY A 468 -4.76 -11.77 -26.20
CA GLY A 468 -5.89 -10.96 -25.75
C GLY A 468 -6.03 -10.95 -24.23
N LEU A 469 -5.83 -12.10 -23.57
CA LEU A 469 -5.80 -12.17 -22.10
C LEU A 469 -4.68 -11.30 -21.52
N PHE A 470 -3.42 -11.51 -21.93
CA PHE A 470 -2.27 -10.78 -21.37
C PHE A 470 -2.38 -9.28 -21.60
N PHE A 471 -2.87 -8.87 -22.77
CA PHE A 471 -3.15 -7.48 -23.05
C PHE A 471 -4.19 -6.93 -22.07
N GLY A 472 -5.36 -7.57 -21.93
CA GLY A 472 -6.40 -7.12 -21.01
C GLY A 472 -5.99 -7.13 -19.53
N LEU A 473 -5.24 -8.15 -19.09
CA LEU A 473 -4.69 -8.19 -17.73
C LEU A 473 -3.71 -7.02 -17.49
N HIS A 474 -2.86 -6.69 -18.46
CA HIS A 474 -1.89 -5.63 -18.33
C HIS A 474 -2.52 -4.24 -18.47
N SER A 475 -3.30 -3.98 -19.53
CA SER A 475 -3.87 -2.66 -19.80
C SER A 475 -4.98 -2.26 -18.82
N LEU A 476 -5.70 -3.21 -18.23
CA LEU A 476 -6.88 -2.90 -17.41
C LEU A 476 -6.75 -3.28 -15.94
N LEU A 477 -5.99 -4.34 -15.60
CA LEU A 477 -6.00 -4.92 -14.24
C LEU A 477 -4.68 -4.78 -13.49
N SER A 478 -3.64 -4.21 -14.10
CA SER A 478 -2.35 -3.98 -13.43
C SER A 478 -2.34 -2.77 -12.49
N ASP A 479 -3.44 -2.03 -12.42
CA ASP A 479 -3.73 -1.04 -11.38
C ASP A 479 -5.25 -0.98 -11.13
N THR A 480 -5.66 -0.67 -9.90
CA THR A 480 -7.08 -0.64 -9.54
C THR A 480 -7.81 0.62 -10.00
N SER A 481 -7.08 1.69 -10.31
CA SER A 481 -7.62 3.00 -10.67
C SER A 481 -7.80 3.18 -12.19
N THR A 482 -7.12 2.39 -13.03
CA THR A 482 -7.18 2.52 -14.49
C THR A 482 -8.61 2.53 -15.03
N MET A 483 -9.40 1.49 -14.76
CA MET A 483 -10.78 1.40 -15.26
C MET A 483 -11.75 2.38 -14.58
N ILE A 484 -11.40 2.92 -13.39
CA ILE A 484 -12.18 3.99 -12.75
C ILE A 484 -12.01 5.28 -13.55
N LEU A 485 -10.78 5.59 -13.96
CA LEU A 485 -10.46 6.80 -14.72
C LEU A 485 -10.97 6.79 -16.16
N TRP A 486 -11.22 5.62 -16.75
CA TRP A 486 -11.94 5.52 -18.04
C TRP A 486 -13.37 6.07 -17.98
N GLY A 487 -14.03 5.96 -16.83
CA GLY A 487 -15.39 6.45 -16.59
C GLY A 487 -15.46 7.81 -15.88
N TRP A 488 -14.32 8.48 -15.68
CA TRP A 488 -14.22 9.76 -14.97
C TRP A 488 -14.62 10.94 -15.89
N GLU A 489 -15.38 11.90 -15.34
CA GLU A 489 -15.79 13.13 -16.06
C GLU A 489 -15.74 14.38 -15.14
N GLY A 490 -14.91 14.36 -14.09
CA GLY A 490 -14.78 15.50 -13.18
C GLY A 490 -15.90 15.64 -12.13
N TYR A 491 -16.16 16.88 -11.72
CA TYR A 491 -17.03 17.26 -10.60
C TYR A 491 -18.39 17.80 -11.08
N PRO A 492 -19.48 17.57 -10.31
CA PRO A 492 -19.54 16.76 -9.09
C PRO A 492 -19.29 15.27 -9.39
N ILE A 493 -18.69 14.55 -8.43
CA ILE A 493 -18.32 13.15 -8.59
C ILE A 493 -19.59 12.30 -8.73
N ARG A 494 -19.83 11.76 -9.93
CA ARG A 494 -21.00 10.94 -10.29
C ARG A 494 -20.71 9.44 -10.34
N GLY A 495 -19.44 9.05 -10.27
CA GLY A 495 -18.96 7.67 -10.45
C GLY A 495 -18.17 7.14 -9.26
N PRO A 496 -17.51 5.98 -9.41
CA PRO A 496 -16.58 5.47 -8.42
C PRO A 496 -15.39 6.41 -8.24
N TYR A 497 -14.82 6.41 -7.04
CA TYR A 497 -13.60 7.13 -6.69
C TYR A 497 -12.50 6.12 -6.32
N PHE A 498 -11.28 6.33 -6.82
CA PHE A 498 -10.21 5.34 -6.81
C PHE A 498 -9.85 4.83 -5.40
N SER A 499 -9.73 5.72 -4.41
CA SER A 499 -9.30 5.35 -3.04
C SER A 499 -10.36 4.59 -2.26
N THR A 500 -11.64 4.80 -2.58
CA THR A 500 -12.77 4.19 -1.86
C THR A 500 -13.37 2.98 -2.56
N HIS A 501 -13.21 2.86 -3.87
CA HIS A 501 -13.86 1.82 -4.68
C HIS A 501 -12.88 0.84 -5.34
N GLY A 502 -11.57 1.12 -5.39
CA GLY A 502 -10.57 0.23 -6.01
C GLY A 502 -10.59 -1.21 -5.46
N TRP A 503 -11.05 -1.42 -4.22
CA TRP A 503 -11.19 -2.76 -3.63
C TRP A 503 -12.22 -3.64 -4.37
N LEU A 504 -13.22 -3.04 -5.01
CA LEU A 504 -14.21 -3.78 -5.80
C LEU A 504 -13.55 -4.44 -7.01
N THR A 505 -12.57 -3.78 -7.64
CA THR A 505 -11.78 -4.35 -8.74
C THR A 505 -10.99 -5.58 -8.25
N VAL A 506 -10.31 -5.48 -7.11
CA VAL A 506 -9.53 -6.60 -6.52
C VAL A 506 -10.43 -7.76 -6.09
N LEU A 507 -11.61 -7.46 -5.54
CA LEU A 507 -12.60 -8.47 -5.23
C LEU A 507 -13.11 -9.17 -6.49
N ALA A 508 -13.45 -8.42 -7.55
CA ALA A 508 -13.86 -8.97 -8.84
C ALA A 508 -12.78 -9.87 -9.46
N MET A 509 -11.52 -9.45 -9.40
CA MET A 509 -10.38 -10.27 -9.84
C MET A 509 -10.29 -11.58 -9.06
N SER A 510 -10.43 -11.51 -7.73
CA SER A 510 -10.36 -12.67 -6.83
C SER A 510 -11.50 -13.65 -7.09
N LEU A 511 -12.75 -13.16 -7.15
CA LEU A 511 -13.93 -13.98 -7.43
C LEU A 511 -13.88 -14.59 -8.82
N GLY A 512 -13.44 -13.83 -9.83
CA GLY A 512 -13.22 -14.31 -11.19
C GLY A 512 -12.24 -15.48 -11.23
N LEU A 513 -11.07 -15.32 -10.61
CA LEU A 513 -10.04 -16.37 -10.60
C LEU A 513 -10.57 -17.69 -10.00
N PHE A 514 -11.20 -17.65 -8.82
CA PHE A 514 -11.70 -18.88 -8.17
C PHE A 514 -12.92 -19.47 -8.87
N SER A 515 -13.78 -18.66 -9.49
CA SER A 515 -14.85 -19.19 -10.33
C SER A 515 -14.30 -19.89 -11.59
N GLY A 516 -13.19 -19.40 -12.16
CA GLY A 516 -12.43 -20.11 -13.20
C GLY A 516 -11.83 -21.45 -12.74
N VAL A 517 -11.37 -21.54 -11.49
CA VAL A 517 -10.85 -22.80 -10.89
C VAL A 517 -11.96 -23.81 -10.64
N TRP A 518 -13.11 -23.37 -10.10
CA TRP A 518 -14.21 -24.25 -9.75
C TRP A 518 -15.03 -24.70 -10.94
N GLN A 519 -15.21 -23.82 -11.94
CA GLN A 519 -16.04 -24.06 -13.12
C GLN A 519 -15.30 -23.66 -14.42
N PRO A 520 -14.16 -24.29 -14.75
CA PRO A 520 -13.34 -23.90 -15.91
C PRO A 520 -14.07 -24.00 -17.25
N ARG A 521 -15.01 -24.97 -17.38
CA ARG A 521 -15.84 -25.11 -18.58
C ARG A 521 -16.85 -23.98 -18.76
N LEU A 522 -17.37 -23.44 -17.64
CA LEU A 522 -18.28 -22.30 -17.68
C LEU A 522 -17.50 -21.04 -18.03
N ALA A 523 -16.32 -20.86 -17.43
CA ALA A 523 -15.41 -19.74 -17.71
C ALA A 523 -14.97 -19.67 -19.18
N SER A 524 -14.82 -20.82 -19.86
CA SER A 524 -14.53 -20.89 -21.30
C SER A 524 -15.78 -21.00 -22.18
N SER A 525 -16.99 -20.80 -21.65
CA SER A 525 -18.22 -20.91 -22.46
C SER A 525 -18.50 -19.64 -23.27
N TRP A 526 -19.18 -19.79 -24.41
CA TRP A 526 -19.62 -18.65 -25.23
C TRP A 526 -20.55 -17.70 -24.47
N GLY A 527 -21.40 -18.21 -23.57
CA GLY A 527 -22.29 -17.38 -22.77
C GLY A 527 -21.55 -16.42 -21.84
N VAL A 528 -20.53 -16.92 -21.12
CA VAL A 528 -19.71 -16.08 -20.24
C VAL A 528 -18.81 -15.14 -21.05
N TYR A 529 -18.29 -15.57 -22.20
CA TYR A 529 -17.57 -14.70 -23.14
C TYR A 529 -18.44 -13.52 -23.62
N ILE A 530 -19.71 -13.77 -23.97
CA ILE A 530 -20.64 -12.70 -24.37
C ILE A 530 -20.85 -11.72 -23.22
N ILE A 531 -21.03 -12.21 -21.98
CA ILE A 531 -21.15 -11.35 -20.80
C ILE A 531 -19.89 -10.48 -20.61
N GLY A 532 -18.70 -11.07 -20.73
CA GLY A 532 -17.43 -10.33 -20.69
C GLY A 532 -17.33 -9.28 -21.81
N THR A 533 -17.81 -9.60 -23.01
CA THR A 533 -17.85 -8.68 -24.16
C THR A 533 -18.81 -7.52 -23.93
N VAL A 534 -19.98 -7.77 -23.33
CA VAL A 534 -20.90 -6.71 -22.90
C VAL A 534 -20.24 -5.85 -21.82
N GLY A 535 -19.51 -6.44 -20.87
CA GLY A 535 -18.72 -5.69 -19.88
C GLY A 535 -17.69 -4.76 -20.53
N ALA A 536 -16.95 -5.26 -21.53
CA ALA A 536 -16.01 -4.47 -22.33
C ALA A 536 -16.70 -3.31 -23.07
N MET A 537 -17.88 -3.56 -23.67
CA MET A 537 -18.68 -2.53 -24.31
C MET A 537 -19.11 -1.44 -23.31
N PHE A 538 -19.56 -1.83 -22.12
CA PHE A 538 -19.99 -0.88 -21.09
C PHE A 538 -18.83 0.02 -20.62
N LEU A 539 -17.65 -0.57 -20.36
CA LEU A 539 -16.44 0.18 -20.02
C LEU A 539 -16.03 1.16 -21.12
N THR A 540 -16.18 0.77 -22.39
CA THR A 540 -15.68 1.56 -23.53
C THR A 540 -16.59 2.74 -23.87
N PHE A 541 -17.92 2.54 -23.82
CA PHE A 541 -18.89 3.50 -24.37
C PHE A 541 -19.73 4.25 -23.34
N PHE A 542 -19.66 3.88 -22.06
CA PHE A 542 -20.39 4.57 -21.00
C PHE A 542 -19.41 5.18 -19.99
N SER A 543 -19.92 6.15 -19.21
CA SER A 543 -19.18 6.83 -18.14
C SER A 543 -19.73 6.44 -16.75
N HIS A 544 -19.07 6.89 -15.68
CA HIS A 544 -19.49 6.74 -14.28
C HIS A 544 -19.69 5.28 -13.83
N TRP A 545 -20.72 5.02 -13.02
CA TRP A 545 -21.08 3.69 -12.53
C TRP A 545 -21.38 2.66 -13.62
N PRO A 546 -22.14 2.96 -14.70
CA PRO A 546 -22.33 2.01 -15.80
C PRO A 546 -21.00 1.52 -16.42
N SER A 547 -20.06 2.44 -16.64
CA SER A 547 -18.70 2.09 -17.09
C SER A 547 -18.03 1.12 -16.13
N TYR A 548 -18.08 1.44 -14.83
CA TYR A 548 -17.42 0.64 -13.80
C TYR A 548 -18.08 -0.72 -13.54
N TYR A 549 -19.41 -0.85 -13.66
CA TYR A 549 -20.06 -2.17 -13.64
C TYR A 549 -19.61 -3.03 -14.82
N GLY A 550 -19.41 -2.41 -15.99
CA GLY A 550 -18.76 -3.04 -17.15
C GLY A 550 -17.34 -3.50 -16.83
N ALA A 551 -16.54 -2.63 -16.19
CA ALA A 551 -15.19 -2.92 -15.74
C ALA A 551 -15.13 -4.11 -14.77
N LEU A 552 -15.98 -4.15 -13.75
CA LEU A 552 -16.04 -5.26 -12.78
C LEU A 552 -16.43 -6.58 -13.45
N THR A 553 -17.36 -6.53 -14.39
CA THR A 553 -17.78 -7.69 -15.20
C THR A 553 -16.61 -8.21 -16.05
N LEU A 554 -15.90 -7.31 -16.72
CA LEU A 554 -14.75 -7.65 -17.55
C LEU A 554 -13.58 -8.18 -16.70
N ALA A 555 -13.28 -7.57 -15.56
CA ALA A 555 -12.24 -8.02 -14.64
C ALA A 555 -12.51 -9.45 -14.12
N THR A 556 -13.75 -9.72 -13.73
CA THR A 556 -14.20 -11.05 -13.31
C THR A 556 -14.01 -12.05 -14.45
N TYR A 557 -14.39 -11.67 -15.68
CA TYR A 557 -14.26 -12.54 -16.84
C TYR A 557 -12.81 -12.84 -17.21
N LEU A 558 -11.94 -11.83 -17.30
CA LEU A 558 -10.52 -12.01 -17.64
C LEU A 558 -9.83 -12.95 -16.65
N MET A 559 -10.07 -12.75 -15.35
CA MET A 559 -9.49 -13.61 -14.31
C MET A 559 -10.08 -15.02 -14.33
N ALA A 560 -11.38 -15.19 -14.58
CA ALA A 560 -11.99 -16.50 -14.73
C ALA A 560 -11.47 -17.26 -15.96
N TYR A 561 -11.36 -16.58 -17.09
CA TYR A 561 -10.88 -17.12 -18.37
C TYR A 561 -9.39 -17.47 -18.33
N SER A 562 -8.59 -16.78 -17.50
CA SER A 562 -7.16 -17.04 -17.34
C SER A 562 -6.84 -18.51 -17.04
N VAL A 563 -7.65 -19.18 -16.20
CA VAL A 563 -7.42 -20.56 -15.78
C VAL A 563 -7.54 -21.56 -16.94
N PRO A 564 -8.67 -21.66 -17.67
CA PRO A 564 -8.82 -22.59 -18.78
C PRO A 564 -7.87 -22.30 -19.94
N ILE A 565 -7.62 -21.03 -20.31
CA ILE A 565 -6.73 -20.72 -21.44
C ILE A 565 -5.26 -20.99 -21.12
N LEU A 566 -4.78 -20.68 -19.91
CA LEU A 566 -3.40 -21.00 -19.50
C LEU A 566 -3.19 -22.51 -19.36
N THR A 567 -4.21 -23.23 -18.87
CA THR A 567 -4.18 -24.69 -18.82
C THR A 567 -4.12 -25.30 -20.22
N HIS A 568 -4.88 -24.75 -21.16
CA HIS A 568 -4.86 -25.17 -22.56
C HIS A 568 -3.52 -24.86 -23.22
N ALA A 569 -3.02 -23.63 -23.04
CA ALA A 569 -1.76 -23.15 -23.60
C ALA A 569 -0.53 -23.93 -23.10
N ALA A 570 -0.54 -24.36 -21.83
CA ALA A 570 0.53 -25.19 -21.27
C ALA A 570 0.62 -26.58 -21.91
N LYS A 571 -0.49 -27.08 -22.48
CA LYS A 571 -0.60 -28.41 -23.10
C LYS A 571 -0.36 -28.39 -24.62
N THR A 572 -0.16 -27.22 -25.23
CA THR A 572 0.19 -27.05 -26.65
C THR A 572 1.68 -26.76 -26.82
N ASP A 573 2.17 -26.64 -28.07
CA ASP A 573 3.58 -26.29 -28.29
C ASP A 573 3.89 -24.89 -27.74
N PRO A 574 4.85 -24.76 -26.80
CA PRO A 574 5.08 -23.50 -26.10
C PRO A 574 5.68 -22.42 -27.02
N THR A 575 6.38 -22.83 -28.08
CA THR A 575 6.94 -21.90 -29.07
C THR A 575 5.84 -21.17 -29.80
N THR A 576 4.90 -21.92 -30.39
CA THR A 576 3.81 -21.33 -31.16
C THR A 576 2.83 -20.62 -30.23
N THR A 577 2.52 -21.19 -29.06
CA THR A 577 1.50 -20.61 -28.17
C THR A 577 2.01 -19.38 -27.42
N PHE A 578 3.12 -19.48 -26.66
CA PHE A 578 3.64 -18.35 -25.91
C PHE A 578 4.45 -17.39 -26.79
N GLY A 579 5.23 -17.89 -27.75
CA GLY A 579 6.01 -17.04 -28.66
C GLY A 579 5.12 -16.14 -29.53
N ASN A 580 4.20 -16.73 -30.31
CA ASN A 580 3.25 -15.91 -31.08
C ASN A 580 2.29 -15.14 -30.18
N GLY A 581 1.92 -15.70 -29.02
CA GLY A 581 1.03 -15.02 -28.07
C GLY A 581 1.64 -13.72 -27.57
N PHE A 582 2.92 -13.72 -27.14
CA PHE A 582 3.62 -12.51 -26.76
C PHE A 582 3.90 -11.58 -27.95
N LEU A 583 4.13 -12.11 -29.16
CA LEU A 583 4.26 -11.29 -30.36
C LEU A 583 2.96 -10.51 -30.68
N ILE A 584 1.81 -11.17 -30.65
CA ILE A 584 0.50 -10.54 -30.89
C ILE A 584 0.16 -9.59 -29.73
N TYR A 585 0.49 -9.96 -28.49
CA TYR A 585 0.38 -9.06 -27.34
C TYR A 585 1.22 -7.79 -27.54
N ASN A 586 2.47 -7.90 -28.03
CA ASN A 586 3.29 -6.72 -28.32
C ASN A 586 2.65 -5.86 -29.41
N PHE A 587 2.05 -6.47 -30.44
CA PHE A 587 1.29 -5.73 -31.43
C PHE A 587 0.11 -4.98 -30.80
N LEU A 588 -0.64 -5.60 -29.89
CA LEU A 588 -1.72 -4.92 -29.15
C LEU A 588 -1.19 -3.79 -28.25
N VAL A 589 -0.03 -3.97 -27.61
CA VAL A 589 0.63 -2.91 -26.83
C VAL A 589 1.03 -1.74 -27.72
N LEU A 590 1.64 -2.00 -28.89
CA LEU A 590 2.00 -0.96 -29.85
C LEU A 590 0.75 -0.27 -30.42
N PHE A 591 -0.29 -1.04 -30.76
CA PHE A 591 -1.58 -0.49 -31.20
C PHE A 591 -2.18 0.43 -30.12
N HIS A 592 -2.08 0.05 -28.84
CA HIS A 592 -2.48 0.90 -27.71
C HIS A 592 -1.67 2.20 -27.57
N VAL A 593 -0.44 2.25 -28.08
CA VAL A 593 0.33 3.50 -28.18
C VAL A 593 -0.10 4.31 -29.40
N TRP A 594 -0.33 3.67 -30.54
CA TRP A 594 -0.65 4.34 -31.80
C TRP A 594 -1.94 5.15 -31.76
N VAL A 595 -2.93 4.74 -30.96
CA VAL A 595 -4.21 5.48 -30.84
C VAL A 595 -4.07 6.83 -30.15
N VAL A 596 -2.97 7.10 -29.46
CA VAL A 596 -2.68 8.38 -28.77
C VAL A 596 -1.46 9.08 -29.35
N ALA A 597 -0.37 8.35 -29.61
CA ALA A 597 0.87 8.88 -30.18
C ALA A 597 0.84 8.90 -31.72
N TYR A 598 -0.34 9.01 -32.33
CA TYR A 598 -0.53 8.88 -33.78
C TYR A 598 0.25 9.92 -34.60
N ALA A 599 0.55 11.08 -34.01
CA ALA A 599 1.36 12.14 -34.63
C ALA A 599 2.84 11.73 -34.78
N PHE A 600 3.36 10.87 -33.89
CA PHE A 600 4.79 10.50 -33.85
C PHE A 600 5.12 9.16 -34.49
N VAL A 601 4.11 8.34 -34.77
CA VAL A 601 4.32 6.96 -35.25
C VAL A 601 3.91 6.83 -36.71
N PRO A 602 4.78 6.29 -37.59
CA PRO A 602 4.42 6.02 -38.97
C PRO A 602 3.15 5.16 -39.09
N GLY A 603 2.14 5.66 -39.80
CA GLY A 603 0.84 5.00 -39.96
C GLY A 603 -0.12 5.15 -38.78
N GLY A 604 0.26 5.83 -37.70
CA GLY A 604 -0.58 6.06 -36.52
C GLY A 604 -1.90 6.78 -36.83
N ALA A 605 -1.89 7.71 -37.80
CA ALA A 605 -3.08 8.41 -38.27
C ALA A 605 -4.22 7.48 -38.73
N LEU A 606 -3.92 6.24 -39.18
CA LEU A 606 -4.93 5.27 -39.61
C LEU A 606 -5.78 4.73 -38.45
N VAL A 607 -5.27 4.83 -37.22
CA VAL A 607 -5.89 4.29 -36.01
C VAL A 607 -6.10 5.36 -34.94
N ARG A 608 -5.99 6.63 -35.33
CA ARG A 608 -6.20 7.80 -34.46
C ARG A 608 -7.50 7.65 -33.68
N GLU A 609 -7.43 7.79 -32.36
CA GLU A 609 -8.59 7.84 -31.46
C GLU A 609 -9.45 6.55 -31.39
N HIS A 610 -8.94 5.42 -31.89
CA HIS A 610 -9.69 4.15 -31.97
C HIS A 610 -9.40 3.17 -30.81
N THR A 611 -9.63 3.59 -29.56
CA THR A 611 -9.56 2.67 -28.40
C THR A 611 -10.62 1.56 -28.49
N ASP A 612 -11.74 1.84 -29.14
CA ASP A 612 -12.77 0.85 -29.44
C ASP A 612 -12.24 -0.31 -30.31
N TRP A 613 -11.41 -0.03 -31.32
CA TRP A 613 -10.81 -1.07 -32.17
C TRP A 613 -9.84 -1.97 -31.39
N ILE A 614 -9.11 -1.41 -30.43
CA ILE A 614 -8.26 -2.19 -29.53
C ILE A 614 -9.12 -3.14 -28.69
N MET A 615 -10.22 -2.65 -28.11
CA MET A 615 -11.14 -3.46 -27.33
C MET A 615 -11.79 -4.57 -28.18
N TYR A 616 -12.21 -4.26 -29.41
CA TYR A 616 -12.70 -5.27 -30.36
C TYR A 616 -11.63 -6.32 -30.65
N THR A 617 -10.40 -5.90 -30.96
CA THR A 617 -9.30 -6.82 -31.28
C THR A 617 -8.97 -7.71 -30.10
N MET A 618 -8.87 -7.16 -28.89
CA MET A 618 -8.64 -7.91 -27.64
C MET A 618 -9.73 -8.96 -27.44
N MET A 619 -11.01 -8.58 -27.51
CA MET A 619 -12.12 -9.51 -27.31
C MET A 619 -12.20 -10.56 -28.43
N THR A 620 -11.94 -10.20 -29.68
CA THR A 620 -11.85 -11.16 -30.80
C THR A 620 -10.73 -12.18 -30.59
N CYS A 621 -9.54 -11.74 -30.14
CA CYS A 621 -8.44 -12.63 -29.77
C CYS A 621 -8.85 -13.61 -28.66
N ILE A 622 -9.53 -13.11 -27.61
CA ILE A 622 -10.08 -13.95 -26.53
C ILE A 622 -11.12 -14.94 -27.08
N GLY A 623 -12.03 -14.49 -27.96
CA GLY A 623 -13.06 -15.32 -28.59
C GLY A 623 -12.46 -16.46 -29.43
N ALA A 624 -11.37 -16.19 -30.16
CA ALA A 624 -10.62 -17.22 -30.88
C ALA A 624 -10.01 -18.26 -29.92
N GLY A 625 -9.50 -17.82 -28.77
CA GLY A 625 -9.04 -18.71 -27.70
C GLY A 625 -10.17 -19.53 -27.06
N VAL A 626 -11.33 -18.93 -26.81
CA VAL A 626 -12.55 -19.61 -26.32
C VAL A 626 -12.96 -20.72 -27.29
N TYR A 627 -12.98 -20.42 -28.60
CA TYR A 627 -13.21 -21.43 -29.62
C TYR A 627 -12.17 -22.56 -29.58
N GLY A 628 -10.88 -22.23 -29.47
CA GLY A 628 -9.80 -23.22 -29.38
C GLY A 628 -9.91 -24.15 -28.17
N VAL A 629 -10.23 -23.61 -26.99
CA VAL A 629 -10.46 -24.38 -25.76
C VAL A 629 -11.65 -25.32 -25.90
N ASN A 630 -12.77 -24.85 -26.47
CA ASN A 630 -13.99 -25.64 -26.61
C ASN A 630 -13.91 -26.70 -27.73
N ALA A 631 -13.17 -26.41 -28.82
CA ALA A 631 -12.94 -27.34 -29.93
C ALA A 631 -11.99 -28.49 -29.54
N SER A 632 -11.12 -28.25 -28.57
CA SER A 632 -10.24 -29.26 -27.99
C SER A 632 -11.07 -30.18 -27.08
N GLY A 633 -11.64 -31.23 -27.66
CA GLY A 633 -12.62 -32.11 -27.01
C GLY A 633 -12.18 -32.68 -25.63
N PRO A 634 -13.13 -33.11 -24.79
CA PRO A 634 -12.83 -33.54 -23.43
C PRO A 634 -11.89 -34.75 -23.43
N GLN A 635 -10.72 -34.58 -22.82
CA GLN A 635 -9.83 -35.70 -22.51
C GLN A 635 -10.60 -36.63 -21.55
N ARG A 636 -11.14 -37.74 -22.07
CA ARG A 636 -11.69 -38.83 -21.26
C ARG A 636 -10.55 -39.39 -20.41
N GLN A 637 -10.49 -39.01 -19.13
CA GLN A 637 -10.37 -39.90 -17.96
C GLN A 637 -10.40 -39.04 -16.69
N PRO A 638 -11.42 -39.14 -15.81
CA PRO A 638 -11.29 -38.67 -14.45
C PRO A 638 -10.29 -39.60 -13.76
N SER A 639 -9.04 -39.16 -13.57
CA SER A 639 -8.13 -39.90 -12.69
C SER A 639 -8.78 -39.92 -11.30
N LYS A 640 -8.93 -41.11 -10.71
CA LYS A 640 -9.41 -41.32 -9.33
C LYS A 640 -8.43 -40.81 -8.25
N ARG A 641 -7.53 -39.87 -8.57
CA ARG A 641 -6.66 -39.23 -7.57
C ARG A 641 -7.40 -38.03 -6.99
N ALA A 642 -7.35 -37.92 -5.66
CA ALA A 642 -7.93 -36.81 -4.92
C ALA A 642 -7.51 -35.48 -5.54
N SER A 643 -8.50 -34.66 -5.90
CA SER A 643 -8.31 -33.25 -6.26
C SER A 643 -7.40 -32.58 -5.20
N PRO A 644 -6.49 -31.66 -5.58
CA PRO A 644 -5.65 -30.92 -4.65
C PRO A 644 -6.45 -29.85 -3.89
N VAL A 645 -7.58 -30.27 -3.28
CA VAL A 645 -8.50 -29.45 -2.49
C VAL A 645 -7.74 -28.66 -1.43
N GLN A 646 -6.71 -29.25 -0.84
CA GLN A 646 -5.88 -28.61 0.18
C GLN A 646 -5.07 -27.42 -0.37
N GLN A 647 -4.42 -27.54 -1.54
CA GLN A 647 -3.65 -26.43 -2.13
C GLN A 647 -4.55 -25.26 -2.51
N ARG A 648 -5.72 -25.55 -3.08
CA ARG A 648 -6.74 -24.52 -3.37
C ARG A 648 -7.17 -23.74 -2.13
N LYS A 649 -7.31 -24.41 -0.98
CA LYS A 649 -7.63 -23.76 0.30
C LYS A 649 -6.53 -22.76 0.72
N TYR A 650 -5.26 -23.12 0.60
CA TYR A 650 -4.16 -22.20 0.92
C TYR A 650 -4.04 -21.01 -0.03
N PHE A 651 -4.25 -21.21 -1.34
CA PHE A 651 -4.34 -20.08 -2.27
C PHE A 651 -5.53 -19.19 -1.93
N GLY A 652 -6.68 -19.77 -1.56
CA GLY A 652 -7.83 -19.04 -1.04
C GLY A 652 -7.49 -18.18 0.19
N VAL A 653 -6.81 -18.75 1.17
CA VAL A 653 -6.31 -18.01 2.34
C VAL A 653 -5.35 -16.90 1.93
N SER A 654 -4.41 -17.16 1.02
CA SER A 654 -3.45 -16.16 0.54
C SER A 654 -4.16 -15.00 -0.16
N THR A 655 -5.14 -15.28 -1.02
CA THR A 655 -5.95 -14.24 -1.66
C THR A 655 -6.79 -13.45 -0.65
N ILE A 656 -7.36 -14.10 0.37
CA ILE A 656 -8.08 -13.43 1.46
C ILE A 656 -7.14 -12.48 2.21
N LEU A 657 -5.92 -12.93 2.55
CA LEU A 657 -4.91 -12.07 3.20
C LEU A 657 -4.55 -10.87 2.33
N ILE A 658 -4.38 -11.06 1.01
CA ILE A 658 -4.12 -9.96 0.07
C ILE A 658 -5.29 -8.98 0.01
N ASN A 659 -6.54 -9.46 0.02
CA ASN A 659 -7.73 -8.59 0.06
C ASN A 659 -7.82 -7.83 1.40
N ILE A 660 -7.47 -8.47 2.53
CA ILE A 660 -7.39 -7.79 3.83
C ILE A 660 -6.31 -6.70 3.81
N LEU A 661 -5.12 -7.00 3.28
CA LEU A 661 -4.05 -6.01 3.10
C LEU A 661 -4.50 -4.84 2.22
N PHE A 662 -5.27 -5.11 1.16
CA PHE A 662 -5.88 -4.07 0.35
C PHE A 662 -6.82 -3.20 1.19
N LEU A 663 -7.75 -3.79 1.93
CA LEU A 663 -8.71 -3.06 2.75
C LEU A 663 -8.04 -2.24 3.85
N ILE A 664 -6.98 -2.76 4.48
CA ILE A 664 -6.15 -2.01 5.44
C ILE A 664 -5.52 -0.81 4.74
N SER A 665 -4.94 -1.01 3.55
CA SER A 665 -4.33 0.07 2.77
C SER A 665 -5.37 1.11 2.34
N ALA A 666 -6.57 0.68 1.95
CA ALA A 666 -7.66 1.57 1.56
C ALA A 666 -8.19 2.38 2.75
N PHE A 667 -8.22 1.78 3.94
CA PHE A 667 -8.54 2.48 5.17
C PHE A 667 -7.46 3.53 5.54
N GLN A 668 -6.18 3.20 5.34
CA GLN A 668 -5.07 4.15 5.57
C GLN A 668 -5.04 5.30 4.54
N ARG A 669 -5.40 5.00 3.28
CA ARG A 669 -5.51 5.98 2.18
C ARG A 669 -6.87 6.67 2.12
N PHE A 670 -7.69 6.54 3.17
CA PHE A 670 -8.96 7.26 3.19
C PHE A 670 -8.68 8.77 3.20
N PRO A 671 -9.31 9.57 2.32
CA PRO A 671 -8.96 10.97 2.15
C PRO A 671 -9.04 11.74 3.48
N ASN A 672 -7.93 12.34 3.89
CA ASN A 672 -7.91 13.28 5.01
C ASN A 672 -8.52 14.61 4.52
N ASN A 673 -9.54 15.12 5.19
CA ASN A 673 -10.20 16.38 4.82
C ASN A 673 -9.37 17.65 5.13
N ASN A 674 -8.03 17.57 5.03
CA ASN A 674 -7.11 18.64 5.39
C ASN A 674 -6.79 19.55 4.20
N TYR A 675 -7.82 20.15 3.62
CA TYR A 675 -7.72 21.03 2.45
C TYR A 675 -7.45 22.50 2.85
N GLN A 676 -6.52 22.73 3.77
CA GLN A 676 -6.28 24.08 4.31
C GLN A 676 -5.35 24.88 3.38
N PRO A 677 -5.77 26.06 2.87
CA PRO A 677 -4.92 26.95 2.07
C PRO A 677 -3.85 27.63 2.93
N TYR A 678 -2.74 28.03 2.30
CA TYR A 678 -1.58 28.57 3.02
C TYR A 678 -1.83 29.98 3.60
N HIS A 679 -2.45 30.86 2.81
CA HIS A 679 -2.57 32.30 3.11
C HIS A 679 -4.03 32.75 3.28
N GLY A 680 -4.82 31.95 4.00
CA GLY A 680 -6.26 32.16 4.15
C GLY A 680 -6.67 33.47 4.81
N LYS A 681 -5.87 33.98 5.76
CA LYS A 681 -6.14 35.25 6.47
C LYS A 681 -6.07 36.47 5.55
N ASP A 682 -5.18 36.42 4.56
CA ASP A 682 -4.94 37.51 3.61
C ASP A 682 -5.78 37.37 2.32
N ARG A 683 -6.63 36.33 2.25
CA ARG A 683 -7.39 35.94 1.05
C ARG A 683 -6.50 35.81 -0.19
N ILE A 684 -5.30 35.28 -0.02
CA ILE A 684 -4.36 35.02 -1.11
C ILE A 684 -4.54 33.59 -1.60
N LEU A 685 -4.55 33.43 -2.92
CA LEU A 685 -4.48 32.16 -3.63
C LEU A 685 -3.16 32.12 -4.39
N THR A 686 -2.36 31.09 -4.15
CA THR A 686 -1.15 30.78 -4.93
C THR A 686 -1.49 29.75 -6.01
N ALA A 687 -1.36 30.13 -7.29
CA ALA A 687 -1.63 29.28 -8.44
C ALA A 687 -0.34 28.90 -9.18
N GLY A 688 -0.17 27.64 -9.55
CA GLY A 688 0.99 27.14 -10.31
C GLY A 688 0.59 26.38 -11.57
N ILE A 689 1.49 26.33 -12.56
CA ILE A 689 1.39 25.45 -13.72
C ILE A 689 2.70 24.71 -13.90
N TRP A 690 2.64 23.42 -14.22
CA TRP A 690 3.83 22.63 -14.48
C TRP A 690 3.58 21.49 -15.47
N THR A 691 4.41 21.38 -16.50
CA THR A 691 4.50 20.17 -17.34
C THR A 691 5.46 19.16 -16.70
N ILE A 692 4.94 17.97 -16.37
CA ILE A 692 5.63 17.07 -15.42
C ILE A 692 6.31 15.87 -16.07
N HIS A 693 6.38 15.80 -17.41
CA HIS A 693 7.02 14.69 -18.14
C HIS A 693 6.62 13.31 -17.59
N PHE A 694 5.31 13.12 -17.33
CA PHE A 694 4.76 11.87 -16.80
C PHE A 694 5.38 11.40 -15.47
N SER A 695 5.88 12.35 -14.67
CA SER A 695 6.58 12.13 -13.38
C SER A 695 7.84 11.28 -13.49
N PHE A 696 8.63 11.54 -14.54
CA PHE A 696 10.00 11.06 -14.68
C PHE A 696 10.99 12.21 -14.63
N ASP A 697 12.10 12.02 -13.92
CA ASP A 697 13.24 12.93 -14.02
C ASP A 697 14.21 12.54 -15.15
N ASN A 698 15.20 13.41 -15.39
CA ASN A 698 16.23 13.23 -16.43
C ASN A 698 17.11 11.98 -16.25
N ASP A 699 17.01 11.28 -15.13
CA ASP A 699 17.77 10.05 -14.84
C ASP A 699 16.84 8.81 -14.80
N MET A 700 15.62 8.95 -15.33
CA MET A 700 14.58 7.91 -15.41
C MET A 700 14.14 7.40 -14.02
N TRP A 701 14.12 8.28 -13.02
CA TRP A 701 13.54 8.00 -11.70
C TRP A 701 12.13 8.59 -11.58
N ALA A 702 11.31 7.92 -10.76
CA ALA A 702 10.03 8.45 -10.34
C ALA A 702 10.23 9.74 -9.51
N SER A 703 9.62 10.85 -9.95
CA SER A 703 9.92 12.21 -9.44
C SER A 703 8.86 12.81 -8.50
N GLU A 704 7.78 12.07 -8.20
CA GLU A 704 6.60 12.55 -7.47
C GLU A 704 6.93 13.14 -6.10
N TYR A 705 7.88 12.54 -5.36
CA TYR A 705 8.30 13.02 -4.04
C TYR A 705 9.00 14.39 -4.12
N ARG A 706 9.84 14.59 -5.14
CA ARG A 706 10.53 15.86 -5.38
C ARG A 706 9.54 16.93 -5.82
N MET A 707 8.57 16.57 -6.66
CA MET A 707 7.47 17.44 -7.06
C MET A 707 6.64 17.88 -5.85
N ARG A 708 6.22 16.94 -5.00
CA ARG A 708 5.51 17.22 -3.75
C ARG A 708 6.26 18.25 -2.90
N ASP A 709 7.55 18.02 -2.66
CA ASP A 709 8.34 18.90 -1.80
C ASP A 709 8.38 20.33 -2.35
N LEU A 710 8.58 20.48 -3.66
CA LEU A 710 8.59 21.79 -4.32
C LEU A 710 7.22 22.49 -4.24
N ILE A 711 6.13 21.79 -4.56
CA ILE A 711 4.76 22.34 -4.52
C ILE A 711 4.41 22.79 -3.10
N LYS A 712 4.77 21.97 -2.10
CA LYS A 712 4.52 22.24 -0.69
C LYS A 712 5.28 23.44 -0.18
N GLU A 713 6.57 23.53 -0.50
CA GLU A 713 7.45 24.59 -0.04
C GLU A 713 7.22 25.92 -0.74
N LEU A 714 6.72 25.91 -1.98
CA LEU A 714 6.24 27.11 -2.67
C LEU A 714 4.86 27.59 -2.24
N GLU A 715 4.23 26.87 -1.30
CA GLU A 715 2.93 27.22 -0.72
C GLU A 715 1.81 27.34 -1.78
N ILE A 716 1.79 26.39 -2.73
CA ILE A 716 0.83 26.41 -3.84
C ILE A 716 -0.54 25.89 -3.38
N ASP A 717 -1.58 26.66 -3.65
CA ASP A 717 -2.96 26.31 -3.31
C ASP A 717 -3.70 25.64 -4.47
N VAL A 718 -3.40 26.04 -5.71
CA VAL A 718 -4.02 25.48 -6.92
C VAL A 718 -2.92 25.22 -7.95
N ILE A 719 -2.85 24.01 -8.51
CA ILE A 719 -1.87 23.67 -9.53
C ILE A 719 -2.49 22.92 -10.70
N GLY A 720 -2.14 23.35 -11.91
CA GLY A 720 -2.38 22.61 -13.14
C GLY A 720 -1.14 21.77 -13.46
N LEU A 721 -1.32 20.48 -13.69
CA LEU A 721 -0.26 19.57 -14.12
C LEU A 721 -0.56 19.10 -15.55
N LEU A 722 0.42 19.20 -16.44
CA LEU A 722 0.31 18.77 -17.84
C LEU A 722 1.22 17.59 -18.10
N GLU A 723 0.91 16.78 -19.12
CA GLU A 723 1.53 15.47 -19.34
C GLU A 723 1.34 14.54 -18.13
N SER A 724 0.09 14.54 -17.64
CA SER A 724 -0.30 13.85 -16.41
C SER A 724 -1.02 12.51 -16.64
N ASP A 725 -1.29 12.10 -17.89
CA ASP A 725 -1.89 10.79 -18.17
C ASP A 725 -0.85 9.67 -17.99
N ASN A 726 -0.91 8.99 -16.84
CA ASN A 726 -0.03 7.88 -16.51
C ASN A 726 -0.73 6.51 -16.58
N GLN A 727 -1.98 6.44 -17.04
CA GLN A 727 -2.84 5.26 -16.94
C GLN A 727 -2.81 4.38 -18.19
N ARG A 728 -1.65 4.36 -18.86
CA ARG A 728 -1.36 3.52 -20.03
C ARG A 728 -0.23 2.55 -19.72
N ILE A 729 -0.15 1.45 -20.48
CA ILE A 729 0.93 0.45 -20.34
C ILE A 729 2.33 1.09 -20.39
N ILE A 730 2.54 2.05 -21.31
CA ILE A 730 3.82 2.76 -21.47
C ILE A 730 4.19 3.63 -20.26
N MET A 731 3.19 3.98 -19.43
CA MET A 731 3.36 4.72 -18.18
C MET A 731 3.15 3.82 -16.95
N GLY A 732 3.18 2.49 -17.12
CA GLY A 732 3.05 1.53 -16.03
C GLY A 732 1.67 1.43 -15.39
N ASN A 733 0.65 2.06 -15.99
CA ASN A 733 -0.71 2.21 -15.43
C ASN A 733 -0.66 2.77 -13.99
N ARG A 734 -0.05 3.94 -13.82
CA ARG A 734 0.05 4.64 -12.52
C ARG A 734 -0.66 5.99 -12.58
N ASP A 735 -0.62 6.75 -11.50
CA ASP A 735 -1.19 8.08 -11.41
C ASP A 735 -0.53 8.89 -10.29
N ALA A 736 0.39 9.76 -10.68
CA ALA A 736 1.11 10.65 -9.77
C ALA A 736 0.18 11.64 -9.04
N THR A 737 -0.96 11.99 -9.64
CA THR A 737 -1.87 12.98 -9.07
C THR A 737 -2.57 12.46 -7.81
N GLN A 738 -2.74 11.14 -7.68
CA GLN A 738 -3.27 10.53 -6.44
C GLN A 738 -2.33 10.75 -5.26
N PHE A 739 -1.02 10.52 -5.45
CA PHE A 739 -0.03 10.76 -4.41
C PHE A 739 0.01 12.24 -4.01
N LEU A 740 0.10 13.13 -4.99
CA LEU A 740 0.17 14.57 -4.75
C LEU A 740 -1.09 15.08 -4.02
N ALA A 741 -2.28 14.63 -4.44
CA ALA A 741 -3.53 15.04 -3.82
C ALA A 741 -3.65 14.56 -2.36
N GLU A 742 -3.32 13.29 -2.10
CA GLU A 742 -3.39 12.70 -0.75
C GLU A 742 -2.35 13.30 0.21
N ASP A 743 -1.10 13.46 -0.23
CA ASP A 743 -0.01 13.95 0.63
C ASP A 743 -0.11 15.46 0.89
N LEU A 744 -0.43 16.26 -0.15
CA LEU A 744 -0.54 17.72 -0.03
C LEU A 744 -1.89 18.17 0.55
N GLY A 745 -2.86 17.27 0.68
CA GLY A 745 -4.22 17.59 1.12
C GLY A 745 -4.92 18.51 0.11
N MET A 746 -5.17 18.00 -1.10
CA MET A 746 -5.79 18.73 -2.20
C MET A 746 -6.94 17.91 -2.81
N TYR A 747 -8.00 18.60 -3.22
CA TYR A 747 -8.96 18.09 -4.20
C TYR A 747 -8.25 17.88 -5.53
N VAL A 748 -8.72 16.92 -6.32
CA VAL A 748 -8.10 16.57 -7.60
C VAL A 748 -9.16 16.28 -8.64
N ASP A 749 -9.05 16.96 -9.78
CA ASP A 749 -9.64 16.52 -11.04
C ASP A 749 -8.52 15.97 -11.93
N TYR A 750 -8.62 14.68 -12.24
CA TYR A 750 -7.66 13.94 -13.06
C TYR A 750 -7.62 14.39 -14.52
N GLY A 751 -8.64 15.12 -14.97
CA GLY A 751 -8.83 15.47 -16.36
C GLY A 751 -9.43 14.33 -17.20
N PRO A 752 -9.36 14.46 -18.54
CA PRO A 752 -9.87 13.44 -19.45
C PRO A 752 -9.22 12.07 -19.18
N GLY A 753 -10.03 11.02 -19.11
CA GLY A 753 -9.53 9.65 -18.93
C GLY A 753 -8.61 9.19 -20.07
N PRO A 754 -7.82 8.12 -19.87
CA PRO A 754 -6.89 7.61 -20.89
C PRO A 754 -7.59 7.10 -22.16
N ASN A 755 -8.89 6.84 -22.12
CA ASN A 755 -9.72 6.54 -23.29
C ASN A 755 -10.07 7.78 -24.15
N LYS A 756 -9.62 8.98 -23.78
CA LYS A 756 -9.84 10.25 -24.49
C LYS A 756 -8.64 10.71 -25.33
N HIS A 757 -7.60 9.89 -25.42
CA HIS A 757 -6.47 10.05 -26.37
C HIS A 757 -5.71 11.39 -26.25
N THR A 758 -5.56 11.88 -25.02
CA THR A 758 -4.72 13.06 -24.73
C THR A 758 -3.51 12.66 -23.90
N TRP A 759 -2.52 13.56 -23.79
CA TRP A 759 -1.39 13.41 -22.88
C TRP A 759 -1.72 13.76 -21.42
N GLY A 760 -2.95 14.18 -21.14
CA GLY A 760 -3.44 14.49 -19.81
C GLY A 760 -3.21 15.94 -19.39
N ALA A 761 -4.18 16.43 -18.62
CA ALA A 761 -4.12 17.68 -17.88
C ALA A 761 -4.88 17.45 -16.58
N ALA A 762 -4.28 17.73 -15.43
CA ALA A 762 -4.90 17.56 -14.12
C ALA A 762 -4.95 18.89 -13.36
N LEU A 763 -5.95 19.03 -12.49
CA LEU A 763 -6.12 20.16 -11.60
C LEU A 763 -6.10 19.66 -10.15
N LEU A 764 -5.18 20.17 -9.34
CA LEU A 764 -5.18 19.97 -7.90
C LEU A 764 -5.49 21.30 -7.20
N SER A 765 -6.31 21.27 -6.15
CA SER A 765 -6.76 22.46 -5.45
C SER A 765 -6.95 22.23 -3.95
N LYS A 766 -6.44 23.13 -3.11
CA LYS A 766 -6.80 23.20 -1.68
C LYS A 766 -8.22 23.75 -1.48
N PHE A 767 -8.81 24.38 -2.49
CA PHE A 767 -10.18 24.85 -2.46
C PHE A 767 -11.14 23.80 -3.06
N PRO A 768 -12.37 23.65 -2.52
CA PRO A 768 -13.36 22.73 -3.07
C PRO A 768 -13.62 22.97 -4.57
N ILE A 769 -13.54 21.89 -5.36
CA ILE A 769 -13.96 21.89 -6.76
C ILE A 769 -15.48 21.70 -6.79
N VAL A 770 -16.21 22.77 -7.15
CA VAL A 770 -17.67 22.78 -7.17
C VAL A 770 -18.21 22.06 -8.41
N ASN A 771 -17.58 22.33 -9.56
CA ASN A 771 -17.94 21.77 -10.85
C ASN A 771 -16.70 21.73 -11.73
N SER A 772 -16.57 20.74 -12.60
CA SER A 772 -15.57 20.74 -13.65
C SER A 772 -16.07 20.09 -14.92
N THR A 773 -15.54 20.52 -16.06
CA THR A 773 -15.90 20.03 -17.39
C THR A 773 -14.64 19.88 -18.21
N HIS A 774 -14.53 18.73 -18.89
CA HIS A 774 -13.39 18.41 -19.74
C HIS A 774 -13.73 18.71 -21.20
N HIS A 775 -12.84 19.43 -21.86
CA HIS A 775 -12.97 19.82 -23.26
C HIS A 775 -11.84 19.17 -24.06
N LEU A 776 -12.19 18.50 -25.15
CA LEU A 776 -11.24 18.05 -26.17
C LEU A 776 -11.30 19.05 -27.31
N LEU A 777 -10.23 19.82 -27.52
CA LEU A 777 -10.24 20.92 -28.46
C LEU A 777 -10.03 20.43 -29.90
N PRO A 778 -10.47 21.22 -30.91
CA PRO A 778 -10.35 20.82 -32.31
C PRO A 778 -8.91 20.54 -32.71
N SER A 779 -8.71 19.42 -33.40
CA SER A 779 -7.41 18.99 -33.90
C SER A 779 -7.60 18.24 -35.23
N PRO A 780 -7.62 18.93 -36.38
CA PRO A 780 -7.80 18.28 -37.67
C PRO A 780 -6.60 17.44 -38.11
N VAL A 781 -5.38 17.75 -37.66
CA VAL A 781 -4.15 17.09 -38.15
C VAL A 781 -3.30 16.53 -37.02
N GLY A 782 -3.02 17.35 -36.02
CA GLY A 782 -2.09 17.10 -34.93
C GLY A 782 -2.73 16.44 -33.72
N GLU A 783 -2.20 16.76 -32.54
CA GLU A 783 -2.62 16.19 -31.26
C GLU A 783 -3.91 16.78 -30.70
N LEU A 784 -4.72 15.92 -30.08
CA LEU A 784 -5.86 16.31 -29.27
C LEU A 784 -5.42 17.05 -27.99
N ALA A 785 -5.75 18.34 -27.94
CA ALA A 785 -5.45 19.21 -26.82
C ALA A 785 -6.55 19.13 -25.72
N PRO A 786 -6.22 18.71 -24.48
CA PRO A 786 -7.15 18.71 -23.36
C PRO A 786 -7.27 20.10 -22.70
N ALA A 787 -8.47 20.47 -22.28
CA ALA A 787 -8.71 21.56 -21.33
C ALA A 787 -9.66 21.15 -20.21
N ILE A 788 -9.39 21.61 -18.99
CA ILE A 788 -10.31 21.57 -17.86
C ILE A 788 -10.87 22.98 -17.65
N HIS A 789 -12.19 23.12 -17.60
CA HIS A 789 -12.85 24.30 -17.02
C HIS A 789 -13.47 23.89 -15.69
N ALA A 790 -12.94 24.41 -14.59
CA ALA A 790 -13.46 24.13 -13.25
C ALA A 790 -13.85 25.40 -12.51
N THR A 791 -14.81 25.28 -11.60
CA THR A 791 -15.20 26.33 -10.65
C THR A 791 -14.77 25.93 -9.25
N LEU A 792 -13.97 26.76 -8.61
CA LEU A 792 -13.51 26.61 -7.23
C LEU A 792 -14.29 27.53 -6.28
N ASP A 793 -14.55 27.09 -5.06
CA ASP A 793 -15.02 27.96 -3.97
C ASP A 793 -13.82 28.48 -3.16
N VAL A 794 -13.40 29.70 -3.45
CA VAL A 794 -12.21 30.32 -2.88
C VAL A 794 -12.62 31.43 -1.92
N TYR A 795 -12.51 31.17 -0.60
CA TYR A 795 -12.90 32.11 0.45
C TYR A 795 -14.35 32.64 0.30
N GLY A 796 -15.28 31.78 -0.12
CA GLY A 796 -16.68 32.11 -0.37
C GLY A 796 -16.96 32.78 -1.71
N GLN A 797 -15.93 32.96 -2.56
CA GLN A 797 -16.05 33.52 -3.91
C GLN A 797 -15.83 32.42 -4.94
N LEU A 798 -16.76 32.28 -5.88
CA LEU A 798 -16.60 31.36 -7.01
C LEU A 798 -15.58 31.92 -7.99
N VAL A 799 -14.53 31.14 -8.27
CA VAL A 799 -13.43 31.46 -9.18
C VAL A 799 -13.32 30.36 -10.23
N ASP A 800 -13.29 30.72 -11.50
CA ASP A 800 -13.10 29.76 -12.59
C ASP A 800 -11.61 29.56 -12.90
N VAL A 801 -11.18 28.31 -12.98
CA VAL A 801 -9.83 27.93 -13.39
C VAL A 801 -9.89 27.16 -14.70
N PHE A 802 -8.97 27.49 -15.60
CA PHE A 802 -8.76 26.78 -16.84
C PHE A 802 -7.39 26.11 -16.80
N VAL A 803 -7.31 24.80 -17.02
CA VAL A 803 -6.04 24.08 -17.21
C VAL A 803 -5.99 23.62 -18.65
N PHE A 804 -4.93 23.94 -19.39
CA PHE A 804 -4.89 23.69 -20.84
C PHE A 804 -3.51 23.27 -21.34
N HIS A 805 -3.48 22.21 -22.13
CA HIS A 805 -2.29 21.76 -22.86
C HIS A 805 -2.51 21.94 -24.36
N SER A 806 -1.83 22.91 -24.98
CA SER A 806 -1.92 23.17 -26.42
C SER A 806 -1.26 22.05 -27.25
N GLY A 807 -1.73 21.88 -28.49
CA GLY A 807 -1.07 21.04 -29.48
C GLY A 807 0.31 21.59 -29.90
N GLN A 808 1.05 20.76 -30.62
CA GLN A 808 2.46 20.95 -30.95
C GLN A 808 2.72 22.12 -31.92
N GLU A 809 3.98 22.54 -32.01
CA GLU A 809 4.40 23.64 -32.90
C GLU A 809 4.18 23.32 -34.38
N GLU A 810 4.34 22.05 -34.74
CA GLU A 810 4.30 21.50 -36.09
C GLU A 810 2.92 21.60 -36.75
N ASP A 811 1.85 21.81 -35.96
CA ASP A 811 0.46 21.89 -36.43
C ASP A 811 -0.16 23.29 -36.20
N PRO A 812 0.21 24.32 -36.99
CA PRO A 812 -0.26 25.69 -36.79
C PRO A 812 -1.78 25.86 -36.83
N GLU A 813 -2.48 25.09 -37.67
CA GLU A 813 -3.94 25.19 -37.81
C GLU A 813 -4.67 24.64 -36.59
N ASP A 814 -4.21 23.51 -36.05
CA ASP A 814 -4.71 22.94 -34.81
C ASP A 814 -4.57 23.95 -33.68
N ARG A 815 -3.38 24.52 -33.48
CA ARG A 815 -3.17 25.55 -32.45
C ARG A 815 -4.03 26.79 -32.68
N ARG A 816 -4.24 27.22 -33.92
CA ARG A 816 -5.12 28.35 -34.24
C ARG A 816 -6.56 28.05 -33.80
N LEU A 817 -7.10 26.90 -34.17
CA LEU A 817 -8.45 26.47 -33.79
C LEU A 817 -8.60 26.29 -32.28
N GLN A 818 -7.61 25.68 -31.63
CA GLN A 818 -7.54 25.51 -30.18
C GLN A 818 -7.51 26.87 -29.46
N SER A 819 -6.71 27.83 -29.95
CA SER A 819 -6.66 29.18 -29.36
C SER A 819 -7.98 29.93 -29.45
N LEU A 820 -8.71 29.79 -30.56
CA LEU A 820 -10.02 30.40 -30.75
C LEU A 820 -11.07 29.78 -29.81
N TYR A 821 -11.10 28.46 -29.71
CA TYR A 821 -12.00 27.75 -28.81
C TYR A 821 -11.74 28.13 -27.35
N LEU A 822 -10.48 28.15 -26.93
CA LEU A 822 -10.13 28.51 -25.55
C LEU A 822 -10.43 29.98 -25.25
N ALA A 823 -10.22 30.89 -26.21
CA ALA A 823 -10.60 32.29 -26.05
C ALA A 823 -12.11 32.45 -25.83
N ASP A 824 -12.95 31.72 -26.57
CA ASP A 824 -14.40 31.69 -26.35
C ASP A 824 -14.77 31.11 -24.99
N LEU A 825 -14.16 29.97 -24.63
CA LEU A 825 -14.43 29.29 -23.37
C LEU A 825 -14.07 30.20 -22.18
N MET A 826 -12.90 30.80 -22.19
CA MET A 826 -12.49 31.78 -21.18
C MET A 826 -13.42 33.00 -21.20
N GLY A 827 -13.78 33.53 -22.37
CA GLY A 827 -14.68 34.67 -22.55
C GLY A 827 -16.09 34.44 -21.99
N SER A 828 -16.56 33.20 -21.99
CA SER A 828 -17.93 32.83 -21.58
C SER A 828 -18.24 33.08 -20.10
N THR A 829 -17.23 33.11 -19.22
CA THR A 829 -17.46 33.29 -17.78
C THR A 829 -17.40 34.75 -17.33
N PRO A 830 -18.39 35.23 -16.55
CA PRO A 830 -18.36 36.53 -15.89
C PRO A 830 -17.62 36.50 -14.53
N ARG A 831 -17.17 35.34 -14.05
CA ARG A 831 -16.51 35.21 -12.74
C ARG A 831 -15.03 35.65 -12.78
N PRO A 832 -14.42 35.92 -11.61
CA PRO A 832 -12.98 35.91 -11.47
C PRO A 832 -12.39 34.62 -12.02
N ALA A 833 -11.33 34.72 -12.82
CA ALA A 833 -10.79 33.54 -13.48
C ALA A 833 -9.29 33.63 -13.77
N PHE A 834 -8.66 32.46 -13.86
CA PHE A 834 -7.27 32.33 -14.29
C PHE A 834 -7.06 31.08 -15.16
N LEU A 835 -6.08 31.16 -16.07
CA LEU A 835 -5.62 30.08 -16.94
C LEU A 835 -4.26 29.62 -16.44
N LEU A 836 -4.06 28.30 -16.43
CA LEU A 836 -2.82 27.59 -16.16
C LEU A 836 -2.53 26.73 -17.39
N SER A 837 -1.55 27.09 -18.21
CA SER A 837 -1.44 26.47 -19.54
C SER A 837 -0.03 26.36 -20.09
N TYR A 838 0.11 25.47 -21.06
CA TYR A 838 1.24 25.36 -21.97
C TYR A 838 0.76 25.72 -23.39
N LEU A 839 1.24 26.84 -23.95
CA LEU A 839 0.66 27.49 -25.15
C LEU A 839 1.54 27.43 -26.41
N VAL A 840 2.83 27.12 -26.29
CA VAL A 840 3.79 27.05 -27.42
C VAL A 840 3.76 28.33 -28.26
N THR A 841 3.91 29.49 -27.63
CA THR A 841 3.84 30.78 -28.32
C THR A 841 4.74 31.80 -27.64
N LYS A 842 5.18 32.82 -28.38
CA LYS A 842 5.92 33.95 -27.81
C LYS A 842 4.96 35.04 -27.33
N PRO A 843 5.28 35.76 -26.24
CA PRO A 843 4.48 36.87 -25.80
C PRO A 843 4.32 37.91 -26.92
N LYS A 844 3.09 38.38 -27.12
CA LYS A 844 2.68 39.40 -28.12
C LYS A 844 2.75 38.96 -29.59
N GLU A 845 3.05 37.69 -29.87
CA GLU A 845 3.12 37.16 -31.23
C GLU A 845 2.02 36.14 -31.53
N GLY A 846 1.50 36.15 -32.77
CA GLY A 846 0.58 35.12 -33.25
C GLY A 846 -0.62 34.84 -32.32
N ASN A 847 -0.79 33.57 -31.95
CA ASN A 847 -1.91 33.08 -31.13
C ASN A 847 -1.94 33.67 -29.72
N TYR A 848 -0.83 34.20 -29.19
CA TYR A 848 -0.83 34.96 -27.93
C TYR A 848 -1.93 36.03 -27.92
N ASN A 849 -2.08 36.75 -29.04
CA ASN A 849 -3.06 37.83 -29.17
C ASN A 849 -4.51 37.32 -29.27
N THR A 850 -4.72 36.01 -29.42
CA THR A 850 -6.03 35.36 -29.29
C THR A 850 -6.33 35.06 -27.82
N TYR A 851 -5.36 34.49 -27.10
CA TYR A 851 -5.49 34.17 -25.68
C TYR A 851 -5.61 35.43 -24.81
N VAL A 852 -4.82 36.46 -25.10
CA VAL A 852 -4.81 37.75 -24.41
C VAL A 852 -5.54 38.78 -25.29
N SER A 853 -6.87 38.78 -25.22
CA SER A 853 -7.73 39.56 -26.10
C SER A 853 -8.98 40.06 -25.37
N GLU A 854 -9.71 40.97 -25.99
CA GLU A 854 -11.05 41.36 -25.50
C GLU A 854 -12.03 40.18 -25.54
N ARG A 855 -11.88 39.27 -26.52
CA ARG A 855 -12.73 38.08 -26.68
C ARG A 855 -12.63 37.14 -25.48
N SER A 856 -11.42 36.88 -24.99
CA SER A 856 -11.21 36.07 -23.77
C SER A 856 -11.41 36.88 -22.49
N GLY A 857 -11.13 38.19 -22.55
CA GLY A 857 -11.05 39.09 -21.40
C GLY A 857 -9.82 38.85 -20.52
N MET A 858 -8.92 37.94 -20.90
CA MET A 858 -7.78 37.53 -20.09
C MET A 858 -6.61 38.50 -20.23
N LYS A 859 -5.87 38.69 -19.14
CA LYS A 859 -4.64 39.48 -19.06
C LYS A 859 -3.47 38.57 -18.69
N ASP A 860 -2.30 38.84 -19.23
CA ASP A 860 -1.09 38.09 -18.91
C ASP A 860 -0.57 38.41 -17.50
N VAL A 861 -0.13 37.38 -16.77
CA VAL A 861 0.50 37.50 -15.45
C VAL A 861 1.77 38.34 -15.46
N ASP A 862 2.48 38.49 -16.59
CA ASP A 862 3.54 39.49 -16.75
C ASP A 862 3.88 39.75 -18.24
N PRO A 863 3.28 40.76 -18.89
CA PRO A 863 3.56 41.09 -20.30
C PRO A 863 4.99 41.57 -20.59
N SER A 864 5.83 41.76 -19.56
CA SER A 864 7.24 42.14 -19.69
C SER A 864 8.19 40.95 -19.64
N ASP A 865 7.70 39.77 -19.21
CA ASP A 865 8.43 38.52 -19.35
C ASP A 865 8.35 38.04 -20.81
N TRP A 866 9.35 38.44 -21.58
CA TRP A 866 9.48 38.17 -23.01
C TRP A 866 10.07 36.79 -23.32
N ASP A 867 10.74 36.17 -22.35
CA ASP A 867 11.47 34.90 -22.50
C ASP A 867 10.60 33.71 -22.04
N ARG A 868 9.34 33.69 -22.50
CA ARG A 868 8.40 32.60 -22.31
C ARG A 868 8.06 31.96 -23.65
N TRP A 869 7.89 30.65 -23.61
CA TRP A 869 7.55 29.85 -24.79
C TRP A 869 6.45 28.84 -24.45
N CYS A 870 6.72 28.03 -23.43
CA CYS A 870 5.87 26.93 -23.00
C CYS A 870 4.72 27.40 -22.09
N GLU A 871 5.04 27.73 -20.84
CA GLU A 871 4.05 27.91 -19.78
C GLU A 871 3.58 29.36 -19.62
N TYR A 872 2.28 29.50 -19.34
CA TYR A 872 1.59 30.78 -19.16
C TYR A 872 0.56 30.70 -18.04
N ILE A 873 0.51 31.79 -17.27
CA ILE A 873 -0.60 32.10 -16.37
C ILE A 873 -1.30 33.35 -16.92
N LEU A 874 -2.60 33.26 -17.17
CA LEU A 874 -3.43 34.41 -17.52
C LEU A 874 -4.50 34.61 -16.44
N PHE A 875 -5.03 35.82 -16.29
CA PHE A 875 -6.04 36.11 -15.28
C PHE A 875 -7.00 37.21 -15.71
N LYS A 876 -8.18 37.27 -15.09
CA LYS A 876 -9.10 38.40 -15.17
C LYS A 876 -9.90 38.54 -13.89
N ARG A 877 -10.29 39.78 -13.56
CA ARG A 877 -11.08 40.12 -12.36
C ARG A 877 -10.48 39.61 -11.05
N LEU A 878 -9.15 39.46 -11.02
CA LEU A 878 -8.36 39.07 -9.86
C LEU A 878 -7.26 40.10 -9.68
N LYS A 879 -6.88 40.38 -8.43
CA LYS A 879 -5.73 41.24 -8.15
C LYS A 879 -4.47 40.38 -8.11
N ARG A 880 -3.66 40.41 -9.17
CA ARG A 880 -2.31 39.82 -9.17
C ARG A 880 -1.43 40.58 -8.17
N VAL A 881 -0.81 39.88 -7.22
CA VAL A 881 0.11 40.46 -6.24
C VAL A 881 1.55 39.97 -6.39
N GLY A 882 1.76 38.80 -7.03
CA GLY A 882 3.09 38.24 -7.22
C GLY A 882 3.17 37.29 -8.42
N TYR A 883 4.37 37.17 -8.99
CA TYR A 883 4.73 36.21 -10.04
C TYR A 883 6.17 35.73 -9.85
N ALA A 884 6.41 34.43 -10.02
CA ALA A 884 7.73 33.82 -9.92
C ALA A 884 7.89 32.69 -10.93
N ARG A 885 9.13 32.51 -11.40
CA ARG A 885 9.60 31.35 -12.17
C ARG A 885 10.61 30.61 -11.32
N VAL A 886 10.42 29.30 -11.15
CA VAL A 886 11.23 28.48 -10.24
C VAL A 886 11.89 27.35 -11.02
N SER A 887 13.20 27.21 -10.89
CA SER A 887 13.97 26.23 -11.65
C SER A 887 13.49 24.80 -11.39
N ARG A 888 13.55 23.99 -12.44
CA ARG A 888 13.08 22.60 -12.44
C ARG A 888 14.05 21.56 -11.87
N SER A 889 15.28 21.97 -11.55
CA SER A 889 16.39 21.03 -11.29
C SER A 889 16.46 20.00 -12.44
N SER A 890 16.53 18.71 -12.13
CA SER A 890 16.51 17.59 -13.08
C SER A 890 15.12 16.96 -13.25
N ILE A 891 14.05 17.51 -12.67
CA ILE A 891 12.72 16.87 -12.62
C ILE A 891 12.05 16.81 -14.00
N THR A 892 12.18 17.86 -14.80
CA THR A 892 11.51 17.98 -16.11
C THR A 892 12.31 18.97 -16.97
N ASP A 893 11.82 19.31 -18.16
CA ASP A 893 12.38 20.30 -19.07
C ASP A 893 11.74 21.71 -18.93
N THR A 894 10.53 21.81 -18.36
CA THR A 894 9.88 23.08 -18.03
C THR A 894 10.12 23.52 -16.59
N GLU A 895 10.28 24.81 -16.38
CA GLU A 895 10.25 25.37 -15.03
C GLU A 895 8.84 25.34 -14.42
N LEU A 896 8.74 25.59 -13.12
CA LEU A 896 7.44 25.82 -12.47
C LEU A 896 7.15 27.33 -12.48
N GLN A 897 6.04 27.73 -13.09
CA GLN A 897 5.55 29.10 -12.99
C GLN A 897 4.48 29.24 -11.91
N VAL A 898 4.57 30.29 -11.10
CA VAL A 898 3.67 30.52 -9.95
C VAL A 898 3.22 31.97 -9.89
N ALA A 899 1.93 32.20 -9.63
CA ALA A 899 1.32 33.50 -9.43
C ALA A 899 0.54 33.56 -8.11
N LYS A 900 0.55 34.72 -7.45
CA LYS A 900 -0.29 35.00 -6.28
C LYS A 900 -1.40 35.98 -6.65
N PHE A 901 -2.63 35.63 -6.30
CA PHE A 901 -3.83 36.44 -6.52
C PHE A 901 -4.52 36.74 -5.19
N LYS A 902 -4.84 38.02 -4.96
CA LYS A 902 -5.79 38.41 -3.92
C LYS A 902 -7.21 38.28 -4.47
N ILE A 903 -8.02 37.51 -3.75
CA ILE A 903 -9.40 37.22 -4.15
C ILE A 903 -10.30 38.41 -3.78
N PRO A 904 -11.07 38.96 -4.74
CA PRO A 904 -11.94 40.10 -4.48
C PRO A 904 -13.07 39.74 -3.52
N GLU A 905 -13.51 40.72 -2.74
CA GLU A 905 -14.56 40.56 -1.72
C GLU A 905 -15.94 40.97 -2.22
N SER A 906 -16.01 41.82 -3.25
CA SER A 906 -17.26 42.38 -3.73
C SER A 906 -17.29 42.59 -5.25
N LYS A 907 -18.51 42.76 -5.79
CA LYS A 907 -18.70 43.07 -7.22
C LYS A 907 -18.12 44.42 -7.60
N GLU A 908 -18.11 45.37 -6.67
CA GLU A 908 -17.50 46.70 -6.85
C GLU A 908 -15.98 46.60 -6.97
N GLU A 909 -15.34 45.71 -6.21
CA GLU A 909 -13.90 45.46 -6.34
C GLU A 909 -13.56 44.81 -7.69
N ILE A 910 -14.38 43.85 -8.14
CA ILE A 910 -14.26 43.25 -9.48
C ILE A 910 -14.37 44.32 -10.57
N ALA A 911 -15.39 45.19 -10.50
CA ALA A 911 -15.58 46.26 -11.48
C ALA A 911 -14.41 47.25 -11.51
N LYS A 912 -13.82 47.55 -10.34
CA LYS A 912 -12.61 48.37 -10.25
C LYS A 912 -11.42 47.69 -10.92
N LEU A 913 -11.21 46.40 -10.69
CA LEU A 913 -10.13 45.63 -11.31
C LEU A 913 -10.26 45.57 -12.84
N GLU A 914 -11.49 45.50 -13.37
CA GLU A 914 -11.74 45.54 -14.81
C GLU A 914 -11.48 46.92 -15.42
N ALA A 915 -11.80 47.99 -14.69
CA ALA A 915 -11.59 49.36 -15.15
C ALA A 915 -10.12 49.83 -15.06
N GLN A 916 -9.23 49.07 -14.41
CA GLN A 916 -7.82 49.42 -14.28
C GLN A 916 -7.12 49.49 -15.63
N THR A 917 -6.33 50.54 -15.83
CA THR A 917 -5.49 50.68 -17.01
C THR A 917 -4.35 49.66 -16.99
N ASP A 918 -3.84 49.28 -18.17
CA ASP A 918 -2.70 48.37 -18.28
C ASP A 918 -1.45 48.87 -17.55
N LYS A 919 -1.26 50.20 -17.48
CA LYS A 919 -0.14 50.84 -16.79
C LYS A 919 -0.25 50.69 -15.27
N GLU A 920 -1.44 50.85 -14.71
CA GLU A 920 -1.69 50.67 -13.28
C GLU A 920 -1.57 49.20 -12.90
N ARG A 921 -2.23 48.31 -13.64
CA ARG A 921 -2.22 46.86 -13.38
C ARG A 921 -0.81 46.29 -13.41
N ASN A 922 0.05 46.74 -14.34
CA ASN A 922 1.42 46.25 -14.53
C ASN A 922 2.49 47.05 -13.77
N ARG A 923 2.10 47.96 -12.88
CA ARG A 923 3.07 48.67 -12.03
C ARG A 923 3.70 47.70 -11.04
N ARG A 924 5.03 47.55 -11.13
CA ARG A 924 5.82 46.79 -10.15
C ARG A 924 6.02 47.58 -8.86
N VAL A 925 6.09 46.86 -7.75
CA VAL A 925 6.46 47.37 -6.42
C VAL A 925 7.60 46.54 -5.84
N LYS A 926 8.31 47.09 -4.85
CA LYS A 926 9.32 46.34 -4.09
C LYS A 926 8.65 45.38 -3.12
N GLU A 927 9.36 44.32 -2.75
CA GLU A 927 8.85 43.33 -1.80
C GLU A 927 8.51 43.93 -0.42
N GLU A 928 9.29 44.92 0.02
CA GLU A 928 9.05 45.63 1.28
C GLU A 928 7.70 46.36 1.31
N GLU A 929 7.15 46.69 0.13
CA GLU A 929 5.87 47.39 -0.04
C GLU A 929 4.66 46.45 -0.03
N VAL A 930 4.88 45.12 -0.07
CA VAL A 930 3.79 44.12 0.05
C VAL A 930 3.77 43.46 1.43
N PRO A 931 2.58 43.15 1.97
CA PRO A 931 2.42 42.39 3.22
C PRO A 931 3.16 41.05 3.19
N GLU A 932 3.58 40.57 4.36
CA GLU A 932 4.35 39.33 4.49
C GLU A 932 3.65 38.10 3.89
N GLY A 933 2.34 37.92 4.13
CA GLY A 933 1.55 36.83 3.55
C GLY A 933 1.43 36.85 2.01
N TRP A 934 1.78 37.97 1.37
CA TRP A 934 1.79 38.10 -0.10
C TRP A 934 3.14 37.71 -0.70
N ARG A 935 4.19 37.62 0.12
CA ARG A 935 5.55 37.33 -0.31
C ARG A 935 5.69 35.86 -0.68
N PHE A 936 6.59 35.56 -1.60
CA PHE A 936 6.98 34.16 -1.84
C PHE A 936 8.07 33.71 -0.86
N PRO A 937 8.22 32.41 -0.63
CA PRO A 937 9.19 31.86 0.31
C PRO A 937 10.65 32.24 -0.01
N ALA A 938 11.33 32.90 0.94
CA ALA A 938 12.70 33.37 0.72
C ALA A 938 13.75 32.26 0.48
N MET A 939 13.43 31.00 0.82
CA MET A 939 14.35 29.86 0.71
C MET A 939 14.78 29.51 -0.72
N PHE A 940 14.05 29.97 -1.74
CA PHE A 940 14.39 29.75 -3.15
C PHE A 940 15.30 30.84 -3.74
N ARG A 941 15.77 31.81 -2.94
CA ARG A 941 16.74 32.81 -3.41
C ARG A 941 18.17 32.25 -3.45
N GLY A 942 19.03 32.86 -4.27
CA GLY A 942 20.43 32.47 -4.39
C GLY A 942 20.57 31.05 -4.93
N GLU A 943 21.27 30.18 -4.21
CA GLU A 943 21.41 28.76 -4.59
C GLU A 943 20.11 27.96 -4.43
N GLY A 944 19.15 28.50 -3.67
CA GLY A 944 17.86 27.87 -3.44
C GLY A 944 17.94 26.62 -2.55
N VAL A 945 17.00 25.68 -2.76
CA VAL A 945 16.84 24.45 -1.97
C VAL A 945 16.64 23.27 -2.91
N ARG A 946 17.43 22.20 -2.72
CA ARG A 946 17.41 21.01 -3.59
C ARG A 946 17.47 21.37 -5.09
N GLU A 947 18.30 22.36 -5.43
CA GLU A 947 18.51 22.90 -6.79
C GLU A 947 17.31 23.63 -7.41
N HIS A 948 16.24 23.83 -6.63
CA HIS A 948 15.15 24.73 -6.97
C HIS A 948 15.46 26.14 -6.48
N ARG A 949 15.43 27.12 -7.37
CA ARG A 949 15.66 28.53 -7.09
C ARG A 949 14.80 29.42 -7.98
N TYR A 950 14.57 30.67 -7.57
CA TYR A 950 14.02 31.66 -8.48
C TYR A 950 14.99 31.87 -9.64
N HIS A 951 14.53 31.63 -10.86
CA HIS A 951 15.33 31.77 -12.07
C HIS A 951 14.67 32.73 -13.05
N VAL A 952 15.43 33.16 -14.06
CA VAL A 952 15.13 34.28 -14.99
C VAL A 952 15.14 35.66 -14.33
N PHE A 953 14.60 35.80 -13.13
CA PHE A 953 14.52 37.09 -12.43
C PHE A 953 15.33 37.17 -11.13
N ASP A 954 15.98 36.08 -10.69
CA ASP A 954 16.66 35.88 -9.40
C ASP A 954 15.82 36.15 -8.13
N GLU A 955 14.67 36.82 -8.28
CA GLU A 955 13.68 37.15 -7.25
C GLU A 955 12.24 37.17 -7.84
N PRO A 956 11.21 37.00 -7.00
CA PRO A 956 9.82 37.17 -7.42
C PRO A 956 9.50 38.63 -7.82
N ARG A 957 8.55 38.80 -8.73
CA ARG A 957 8.01 40.11 -9.12
C ARG A 957 6.71 40.40 -8.38
N TYR A 958 6.60 41.58 -7.76
CA TYR A 958 5.42 42.00 -7.00
C TYR A 958 4.66 43.17 -7.63
N PHE A 959 3.35 43.21 -7.37
CA PHE A 959 2.40 44.18 -7.90
C PHE A 959 1.41 44.62 -6.80
N ASN A 960 0.98 45.88 -6.81
CA ASN A 960 0.02 46.40 -5.82
C ASN A 960 -1.01 47.34 -6.44
#